data_AF-A0A0K6GA20-F1
#
_entry.id   AF-A0A0K6GA20-F1
#
_cell.length_a   1.000
_cell.length_b   1.000
_cell.length_c   1.000
_cell.angle_alpha   90.00
_cell.angle_beta   90.00
_cell.angle_gamma   90.00
#
_symmetry.space_group_name_H-M   'P 1'
#
loop_
_entity.id
_entity.type
_entity.pdbx_description
1 polymer ?
#
loop_
_entity_poly.entity_id
_entity_poly.type
_entity_poly.pdbx_seq_one_letter_code
_entity_poly.pdbx_strand_id
1 'polypeptide(L)'
;MGLTLPSCPAPVEPPRPRAQRRKGLNALSDTQVWGYSDKEILDASRESWKKLDAYAHYRTRLVRYFDALGNPWRLAISFDCKYNHPHHNSIERDRLRTSDGTSNLRKAAETCDRRRGVVQLATGGANQPQPWTAARHYAMLAIRCARDHRPFASVVDPLHAEEVQMLRPGTLLPTAASISDYVRYIYEGASRDAELYFQDLPGALHLAVDGWTCPTSTSYLGIVVFWEEGRVMWRAVLEFVRLTKSHTGDYMAEKIEDCLERYGIKHKVLTVCADNASNNNTPVRGLATRLPSFRGPQDRVRCIAHIFNLMCKAYLDSPIVSHDVLTQHGGVIPYWNNELTRRPRLARMALNYLTASASSVDVERAFSSGRLTINHLQHQMSTRTFQARMVLASVLTGKGSVHGAFIAANLDKISRSSNPRPMTRLVKGAYKPEAVAFIHSILAPNSIPPNISTMASRSRPFMQVDVFPSPKPLSGNPVAVVLNGEDVSTETMRKFASWTNLSETTFVQSPTDPRADYKLRIFTITRELAFAGHPTLGSCKAWLENGGKPKSDGQIIQECEIGLVTIKLDSATGRLSFAAPDFLREGDVSAEDLKLMCDAMSIDTSEVLSSRWIDNGPGWAGLLLKSADAVLAVKTHNMKKANNINWGIVGAYDKAQSQVECSLKGERVPSELDSDDDELPHFELRAFAPKEVAFIEDPVTGSLNAGVGKWLISTGLAPQSYVASQGTILGREGRIHVSADNAFAQGGDVWVGGDARVCIKGDVVL
;
A
#
# COMPACT_ATOMS: atom_id res chain seq x y z
N MET A 1 -13.36 44.51 -93.85
CA MET A 1 -14.26 43.48 -94.41
C MET A 1 -14.05 42.19 -93.63
N GLY A 2 -14.84 41.98 -92.58
CA GLY A 2 -14.92 40.70 -91.87
C GLY A 2 -16.38 40.29 -91.91
N LEU A 3 -16.71 39.40 -92.85
CA LEU A 3 -18.07 38.95 -93.13
C LEU A 3 -18.59 38.08 -91.98
N THR A 4 -19.56 38.60 -91.26
CA THR A 4 -20.43 37.90 -90.32
C THR A 4 -21.58 37.24 -91.07
N LEU A 5 -21.73 35.93 -90.95
CA LEU A 5 -22.90 35.12 -91.33
C LEU A 5 -22.92 33.85 -90.43
N PRO A 6 -24.09 33.25 -90.14
CA PRO A 6 -24.91 33.55 -88.97
C PRO A 6 -24.97 32.38 -87.98
N SER A 7 -25.36 32.68 -86.74
CA SER A 7 -25.66 31.68 -85.70
C SER A 7 -26.80 30.75 -86.13
N CYS A 8 -26.55 29.44 -86.08
CA CYS A 8 -27.58 28.41 -86.18
C CYS A 8 -28.66 28.61 -85.10
N PRO A 9 -29.94 28.41 -85.43
CA PRO A 9 -31.02 28.52 -84.46
C PRO A 9 -30.92 27.41 -83.43
N ALA A 10 -31.15 27.76 -82.16
CA ALA A 10 -31.34 26.79 -81.09
C ALA A 10 -32.50 25.84 -81.43
N PRO A 11 -32.41 24.54 -81.10
CA PRO A 11 -33.52 23.62 -81.29
C PRO A 11 -34.74 24.10 -80.51
N VAL A 12 -35.87 24.14 -81.19
CA VAL A 12 -37.19 24.52 -80.68
C VAL A 12 -37.56 23.58 -79.52
N GLU A 13 -37.70 24.14 -78.31
CA GLU A 13 -38.30 23.42 -77.17
C GLU A 13 -39.75 23.01 -77.54
N PRO A 14 -40.15 21.74 -77.36
CA PRO A 14 -41.55 21.35 -77.56
C PRO A 14 -42.45 22.04 -76.52
N PRO A 15 -43.73 22.30 -76.85
CA PRO A 15 -44.63 23.02 -75.96
C PRO A 15 -44.88 22.24 -74.67
N ARG A 16 -44.66 22.92 -73.54
CA ARG A 16 -44.86 22.37 -72.18
C ARG A 16 -46.32 21.96 -71.98
N PRO A 17 -46.64 20.69 -71.68
CA PRO A 17 -48.01 20.31 -71.38
C PRO A 17 -48.46 20.90 -70.05
N ARG A 18 -49.45 21.79 -70.08
CA ARG A 18 -50.09 22.42 -68.91
C ARG A 18 -50.91 21.44 -68.02
N ALA A 19 -50.82 20.13 -68.25
CA ALA A 19 -51.63 19.09 -67.61
C ALA A 19 -50.82 18.02 -66.82
N GLN A 20 -49.66 18.37 -66.27
CA GLN A 20 -48.89 17.49 -65.36
C GLN A 20 -48.62 18.11 -63.97
N ARG A 21 -49.30 19.19 -63.61
CA ARG A 21 -49.14 19.86 -62.30
C ARG A 21 -49.71 19.10 -61.09
N ARG A 22 -50.14 17.84 -61.24
CA ARG A 22 -50.63 16.99 -60.13
C ARG A 22 -49.86 15.69 -59.89
N LYS A 23 -48.81 15.42 -60.65
CA LYS A 23 -47.83 14.35 -60.34
C LYS A 23 -46.45 15.00 -60.27
N GLY A 24 -45.78 14.93 -59.11
CA GLY A 24 -44.44 15.51 -58.95
C GLY A 24 -43.44 14.93 -59.97
N LEU A 25 -42.39 15.68 -60.32
CA LEU A 25 -41.40 15.29 -61.37
C LEU A 25 -40.82 13.87 -61.15
N ASN A 26 -40.78 13.39 -59.91
CA ASN A 26 -40.32 12.05 -59.55
C ASN A 26 -41.22 10.91 -60.06
N ALA A 27 -42.46 11.20 -60.49
CA ALA A 27 -43.41 10.21 -61.01
C ALA A 27 -43.47 10.14 -62.55
N LEU A 28 -42.75 11.03 -63.24
CA LEU A 28 -42.63 11.05 -64.70
C LEU A 28 -41.47 10.15 -65.16
N SER A 29 -41.51 9.60 -66.36
CA SER A 29 -40.41 8.80 -66.94
C SER A 29 -39.21 9.66 -67.38
N ASP A 30 -38.03 9.06 -67.56
CA ASP A 30 -36.80 9.80 -67.92
C ASP A 30 -36.91 10.56 -69.24
N THR A 31 -37.63 10.03 -70.22
CA THR A 31 -37.90 10.71 -71.50
C THR A 31 -38.84 11.90 -71.32
N GLN A 32 -39.79 11.84 -70.38
CA GLN A 32 -40.74 12.91 -70.10
C GLN A 32 -40.10 14.08 -69.33
N VAL A 33 -39.13 13.82 -68.47
CA VAL A 33 -38.39 14.89 -67.75
C VAL A 33 -37.13 15.35 -68.47
N TRP A 34 -36.80 14.76 -69.63
CA TRP A 34 -35.54 15.04 -70.31
C TRP A 34 -35.34 16.52 -70.66
N GLY A 35 -36.40 17.23 -71.03
CA GLY A 35 -36.34 18.66 -71.37
C GLY A 35 -36.28 19.62 -70.18
N TYR A 36 -36.33 19.13 -68.93
CA TYR A 36 -36.24 19.98 -67.75
C TYR A 36 -34.79 20.30 -67.41
N SER A 37 -34.57 21.43 -66.73
CA SER A 37 -33.23 21.81 -66.31
C SER A 37 -32.69 20.83 -65.26
N ASP A 38 -31.37 20.65 -65.26
CA ASP A 38 -30.71 19.76 -64.29
C ASP A 38 -31.02 20.15 -62.85
N LYS A 39 -31.16 21.47 -62.58
CA LYS A 39 -31.52 22.01 -61.27
C LYS A 39 -32.93 21.59 -60.85
N GLU A 40 -33.93 21.72 -61.72
CA GLU A 40 -35.32 21.33 -61.41
C GLU A 40 -35.44 19.82 -61.15
N ILE A 41 -34.72 19.00 -61.92
CA ILE A 41 -34.73 17.54 -61.76
C ILE A 41 -34.05 17.12 -60.44
N LEU A 42 -32.91 17.74 -60.10
CA LEU A 42 -32.19 17.46 -58.87
C LEU A 42 -32.94 17.94 -57.63
N ASP A 43 -33.56 19.12 -57.66
CA ASP A 43 -34.31 19.67 -56.53
C ASP A 43 -35.56 18.81 -56.24
N ALA A 44 -36.29 18.39 -57.28
CA ALA A 44 -37.38 17.43 -57.11
C ALA A 44 -36.90 16.08 -56.54
N SER A 45 -35.73 15.60 -56.96
CA SER A 45 -35.15 14.35 -56.44
C SER A 45 -34.76 14.48 -54.96
N ARG A 46 -34.22 15.64 -54.55
CA ARG A 46 -33.83 15.92 -53.16
C ARG A 46 -35.01 15.94 -52.19
N GLU A 47 -36.19 16.38 -52.62
CA GLU A 47 -37.41 16.32 -51.79
C GLU A 47 -37.77 14.89 -51.37
N SER A 48 -37.40 13.89 -52.19
CA SER A 48 -37.63 12.47 -51.89
C SER A 48 -36.60 11.83 -50.96
N TRP A 49 -35.48 12.51 -50.70
CA TRP A 49 -34.41 12.01 -49.83
C TRP A 49 -34.76 12.38 -48.38
N LYS A 50 -35.22 11.40 -47.59
CA LYS A 50 -35.42 11.58 -46.13
C LYS A 50 -34.15 12.18 -45.51
N LYS A 51 -34.31 13.12 -44.56
CA LYS A 51 -33.22 13.78 -43.80
C LYS A 51 -32.22 12.76 -43.25
N LEU A 52 -31.24 12.39 -44.05
CA LEU A 52 -30.16 11.46 -43.74
C LEU A 52 -28.86 12.20 -43.99
N ASP A 53 -28.04 12.28 -42.94
CA ASP A 53 -26.76 12.98 -42.91
C ASP A 53 -25.80 12.52 -44.04
N ALA A 54 -26.01 11.29 -44.54
CA ALA A 54 -25.22 10.67 -45.61
C ALA A 54 -25.19 11.47 -46.93
N TYR A 55 -26.27 12.16 -47.32
CA TYR A 55 -26.28 12.92 -48.58
C TYR A 55 -25.51 14.25 -48.48
N ALA A 56 -25.33 14.78 -47.26
CA ALA A 56 -24.56 16.02 -47.03
C ALA A 56 -23.07 15.83 -47.35
N HIS A 57 -22.58 14.60 -47.41
CA HIS A 57 -21.19 14.27 -47.74
C HIS A 57 -20.86 14.46 -49.25
N TYR A 58 -21.86 14.50 -50.13
CA TYR A 58 -21.67 14.45 -51.59
C TYR A 58 -22.11 15.72 -52.31
N ARG A 59 -21.44 16.07 -53.41
CA ARG A 59 -21.95 16.98 -54.45
C ARG A 59 -22.75 16.14 -55.44
N THR A 60 -23.91 16.62 -55.86
CA THR A 60 -24.81 15.88 -56.76
C THR A 60 -24.86 16.53 -58.13
N ARG A 61 -24.76 15.70 -59.18
CA ARG A 61 -24.82 16.14 -60.58
C ARG A 61 -25.72 15.19 -61.36
N LEU A 62 -26.51 15.73 -62.29
CA LEU A 62 -27.30 14.91 -63.21
C LEU A 62 -26.42 14.42 -64.36
N VAL A 63 -26.52 13.15 -64.69
CA VAL A 63 -25.82 12.50 -65.80
C VAL A 63 -26.87 11.99 -66.80
N ARG A 64 -26.68 12.37 -68.06
CA ARG A 64 -27.60 12.06 -69.17
C ARG A 64 -26.92 11.07 -70.10
N TYR A 65 -27.55 9.92 -70.28
CA TYR A 65 -27.03 8.84 -71.12
C TYR A 65 -27.78 8.76 -72.45
N PHE A 66 -27.01 8.67 -73.54
CA PHE A 66 -27.50 8.51 -74.91
C PHE A 66 -27.19 7.11 -75.42
N ASP A 67 -28.05 6.58 -76.28
CA ASP A 67 -27.82 5.30 -76.96
C ASP A 67 -26.86 5.51 -78.15
N ALA A 68 -26.51 4.41 -78.84
CA ALA A 68 -25.60 4.46 -79.99
C ALA A 68 -26.14 5.28 -81.18
N LEU A 69 -27.43 5.64 -81.17
CA LEU A 69 -28.11 6.44 -82.18
C LEU A 69 -28.34 7.90 -81.72
N GLY A 70 -27.83 8.27 -80.54
CA GLY A 70 -27.96 9.61 -79.98
C GLY A 70 -29.29 9.89 -79.27
N ASN A 71 -30.13 8.88 -79.05
CA ASN A 71 -31.40 9.05 -78.35
C ASN A 71 -31.22 8.98 -76.82
N PRO A 72 -31.97 9.78 -76.05
CA PRO A 72 -31.93 9.75 -74.61
C PRO A 72 -32.54 8.47 -74.04
N TRP A 73 -31.80 7.71 -73.23
CA TRP A 73 -32.30 6.44 -72.68
C TRP A 73 -32.23 6.32 -71.15
N ARG A 74 -31.40 7.11 -70.46
CA ARG A 74 -31.26 7.01 -68.99
C ARG A 74 -30.82 8.32 -68.33
N LEU A 75 -31.48 8.68 -67.24
CA LEU A 75 -31.05 9.75 -66.33
C LEU A 75 -30.53 9.15 -65.02
N ALA A 76 -29.30 9.49 -64.67
CA ALA A 76 -28.69 9.10 -63.41
C ALA A 76 -28.25 10.34 -62.60
N ILE A 77 -28.21 10.19 -61.29
CA ILE A 77 -27.67 11.18 -60.36
C ILE A 77 -26.33 10.64 -59.87
N SER A 78 -25.25 11.37 -60.17
CA SER A 78 -23.91 11.11 -59.64
C SER A 78 -23.74 11.77 -58.28
N PHE A 79 -23.17 11.01 -57.34
CA PHE A 79 -22.79 11.44 -56.00
C PHE A 79 -21.27 11.49 -55.91
N ASP A 80 -20.72 12.69 -56.05
CA ASP A 80 -19.28 12.95 -56.05
C ASP A 80 -18.84 13.37 -54.64
N CYS A 81 -17.78 12.78 -54.11
CA CYS A 81 -17.31 13.11 -52.75
C CYS A 81 -16.87 14.59 -52.68
N LYS A 82 -17.40 15.36 -51.70
CA LYS A 82 -17.05 16.79 -51.54
C LYS A 82 -15.57 17.04 -51.26
N TYR A 83 -14.89 16.04 -50.69
CA TYR A 83 -13.52 16.12 -50.19
C TYR A 83 -12.48 15.52 -51.15
N ASN A 84 -12.91 15.03 -52.32
CA ASN A 84 -12.07 14.60 -53.43
C ASN A 84 -10.91 13.65 -53.05
N HIS A 85 -11.20 12.59 -52.29
CA HIS A 85 -10.20 11.62 -51.84
C HIS A 85 -9.77 10.69 -53.00
N PRO A 86 -8.47 10.38 -53.18
CA PRO A 86 -7.93 9.60 -54.31
C PRO A 86 -8.42 8.14 -54.45
N HIS A 87 -9.30 7.67 -53.57
CA HIS A 87 -9.81 6.30 -53.55
C HIS A 87 -11.34 6.24 -53.55
N HIS A 88 -12.00 7.35 -53.91
CA HIS A 88 -13.46 7.45 -53.99
C HIS A 88 -13.88 7.55 -55.45
N ASN A 89 -14.61 6.55 -55.92
CA ASN A 89 -15.29 6.61 -57.21
C ASN A 89 -16.66 7.28 -57.04
N SER A 90 -17.07 8.07 -58.02
CA SER A 90 -18.42 8.62 -58.11
C SER A 90 -19.45 7.49 -58.10
N ILE A 91 -20.46 7.61 -57.25
CA ILE A 91 -21.54 6.62 -57.17
C ILE A 91 -22.72 7.16 -57.97
N GLU A 92 -23.16 6.43 -58.99
CA GLU A 92 -24.33 6.80 -59.78
C GLU A 92 -25.57 6.01 -59.41
N ARG A 93 -26.73 6.70 -59.42
CA ARG A 93 -28.03 6.10 -59.15
C ARG A 93 -29.06 6.56 -60.17
N ASP A 94 -29.86 5.63 -60.69
CA ASP A 94 -30.95 5.97 -61.60
C ASP A 94 -31.99 6.86 -60.91
N ARG A 95 -32.47 7.88 -61.61
CA ARG A 95 -33.43 8.86 -61.07
C ARG A 95 -34.72 8.19 -60.58
N LEU A 96 -35.22 7.20 -61.32
CA LEU A 96 -36.47 6.49 -61.01
C LEU A 96 -36.33 5.40 -59.94
N ARG A 97 -35.10 5.00 -59.59
CA ARG A 97 -34.88 3.89 -58.66
C ARG A 97 -34.83 4.38 -57.22
N THR A 98 -35.99 4.54 -56.59
CA THR A 98 -36.15 5.12 -55.24
C THR A 98 -35.98 4.14 -54.07
N SER A 99 -35.89 2.82 -54.31
CA SER A 99 -35.65 1.81 -53.26
C SER A 99 -34.38 2.10 -52.43
N ASP A 100 -34.43 1.88 -51.11
CA ASP A 100 -33.48 2.27 -50.04
C ASP A 100 -32.00 1.80 -50.20
N GLY A 101 -31.34 2.18 -51.30
CA GLY A 101 -29.93 1.94 -51.57
C GLY A 101 -28.96 2.88 -50.83
N THR A 102 -29.45 3.60 -49.81
CA THR A 102 -28.66 4.56 -49.00
C THR A 102 -27.51 3.89 -48.25
N SER A 103 -27.54 2.57 -48.07
CA SER A 103 -26.47 1.83 -47.38
C SER A 103 -25.10 1.98 -48.06
N ASN A 104 -25.04 2.00 -49.39
CA ASN A 104 -23.76 2.11 -50.11
C ASN A 104 -23.19 3.53 -50.02
N LEU A 105 -24.03 4.55 -50.19
CA LEU A 105 -23.63 5.95 -49.98
C LEU A 105 -23.21 6.18 -48.52
N ARG A 106 -23.93 5.62 -47.55
CA ARG A 106 -23.59 5.74 -46.13
C ARG A 106 -22.26 5.08 -45.80
N LYS A 107 -22.04 3.83 -46.23
CA LYS A 107 -20.77 3.10 -46.01
C LYS A 107 -19.57 3.81 -46.65
N ALA A 108 -19.76 4.37 -47.85
CA ALA A 108 -18.72 5.14 -48.52
C ALA A 108 -18.42 6.46 -47.78
N ALA A 109 -19.43 7.18 -47.30
CA ALA A 109 -19.24 8.38 -46.48
C ALA A 109 -18.54 8.06 -45.15
N GLU A 110 -19.01 7.04 -44.41
CA GLU A 110 -18.40 6.56 -43.16
C GLU A 110 -16.92 6.15 -43.35
N THR A 111 -16.61 5.51 -44.48
CA THR A 111 -15.22 5.14 -44.82
C THR A 111 -14.38 6.37 -45.13
N CYS A 112 -14.95 7.39 -45.80
CA CYS A 112 -14.28 8.66 -46.03
C CYS A 112 -13.98 9.36 -44.71
N ASP A 113 -14.98 9.48 -43.83
CA ASP A 113 -14.87 10.20 -42.57
C ASP A 113 -13.90 9.48 -41.62
N ARG A 114 -13.90 8.14 -41.60
CA ARG A 114 -12.88 7.34 -40.90
C ARG A 114 -11.47 7.60 -41.44
N ARG A 115 -11.28 7.65 -42.76
CA ARG A 115 -9.98 7.96 -43.38
C ARG A 115 -9.52 9.40 -43.13
N ARG A 116 -10.47 10.32 -42.95
CA ARG A 116 -10.22 11.73 -42.60
C ARG A 116 -10.08 11.98 -41.10
N GLY A 117 -10.23 10.96 -40.26
CA GLY A 117 -10.16 11.09 -38.80
C GLY A 117 -11.39 11.75 -38.16
N VAL A 118 -12.50 11.92 -38.90
CA VAL A 118 -13.77 12.44 -38.38
C VAL A 118 -14.56 11.26 -37.81
N VAL A 119 -14.40 10.99 -36.52
CA VAL A 119 -15.18 9.96 -35.83
C VAL A 119 -16.56 10.53 -35.49
N GLN A 120 -17.56 10.30 -36.34
CA GLN A 120 -18.96 10.52 -35.94
C GLN A 120 -19.38 9.42 -34.95
N LEU A 121 -19.67 9.84 -33.73
CA LEU A 121 -20.14 8.97 -32.66
C LEU A 121 -21.59 8.54 -32.93
N ALA A 122 -21.81 7.23 -32.97
CA ALA A 122 -23.10 6.64 -33.30
C ALA A 122 -24.20 7.06 -32.31
N THR A 123 -25.34 7.48 -32.86
CA THR A 123 -26.55 7.81 -32.11
C THR A 123 -27.33 6.54 -31.74
N GLY A 124 -27.21 6.13 -30.48
CA GLY A 124 -28.23 5.34 -29.78
C GLY A 124 -27.77 3.99 -29.25
N GLY A 125 -27.57 3.92 -27.92
CA GLY A 125 -27.23 2.71 -27.16
C GLY A 125 -26.47 3.07 -25.88
N ALA A 126 -26.54 2.24 -24.83
CA ALA A 126 -25.92 2.44 -23.51
C ALA A 126 -24.38 2.64 -23.50
N ASN A 127 -23.77 2.76 -24.68
CA ASN A 127 -22.36 3.01 -24.94
C ASN A 127 -22.16 4.32 -25.75
N GLN A 128 -22.97 5.35 -25.50
CA GLN A 128 -22.65 6.68 -25.99
C GLN A 128 -21.48 7.25 -25.16
N PRO A 129 -20.43 7.81 -25.79
CA PRO A 129 -19.44 8.58 -25.06
C PRO A 129 -20.13 9.77 -24.43
N GLN A 130 -20.11 9.79 -23.10
CA GLN A 130 -20.77 10.84 -22.36
C GLN A 130 -20.00 12.16 -22.54
N PRO A 131 -20.70 13.30 -22.64
CA PRO A 131 -20.05 14.58 -22.80
C PRO A 131 -19.12 14.85 -21.62
N TRP A 132 -17.89 15.26 -21.94
CA TRP A 132 -16.92 15.67 -20.94
C TRP A 132 -17.42 16.93 -20.21
N THR A 133 -17.36 16.91 -18.89
CA THR A 133 -17.49 18.09 -18.03
C THR A 133 -16.41 18.03 -16.96
N ALA A 134 -15.95 19.19 -16.49
CA ALA A 134 -14.95 19.25 -15.41
C ALA A 134 -15.43 18.51 -14.15
N ALA A 135 -16.69 18.72 -13.77
CA ALA A 135 -17.31 18.03 -12.62
C ALA A 135 -17.29 16.50 -12.77
N ARG A 136 -17.62 15.97 -13.95
CA ARG A 136 -17.57 14.53 -14.20
C ARG A 136 -16.15 14.00 -14.18
N HIS A 137 -15.21 14.74 -14.76
CA HIS A 137 -13.81 14.37 -14.74
C HIS A 137 -13.27 14.29 -13.30
N TYR A 138 -13.59 15.27 -12.46
CA TYR A 138 -13.17 15.29 -11.05
C TYR A 138 -13.84 14.18 -10.23
N ALA A 139 -15.14 13.94 -10.44
CA ALA A 139 -15.84 12.82 -9.80
C ALA A 139 -15.21 11.47 -10.17
N MET A 140 -14.83 11.28 -11.44
CA MET A 140 -14.12 10.06 -11.88
C MET A 140 -12.75 9.92 -11.23
N LEU A 141 -11.99 11.00 -11.06
CA LEU A 141 -10.71 10.98 -10.35
C LEU A 141 -10.90 10.65 -8.87
N ALA A 142 -11.90 11.23 -8.20
CA ALA A 142 -12.25 10.93 -6.81
C ALA A 142 -12.64 9.46 -6.62
N ILE A 143 -13.52 8.94 -7.49
CA ILE A 143 -13.92 7.52 -7.49
C ILE A 143 -12.72 6.62 -7.74
N ARG A 144 -11.84 6.96 -8.68
CA ARG A 144 -10.62 6.20 -8.98
C ARG A 144 -9.70 6.15 -7.76
N CYS A 145 -9.53 7.26 -7.06
CA CYS A 145 -8.75 7.30 -5.82
C CYS A 145 -9.37 6.43 -4.72
N ALA A 146 -10.68 6.55 -4.49
CA ALA A 146 -11.39 5.80 -3.46
C ALA A 146 -11.44 4.29 -3.75
N ARG A 147 -11.78 3.89 -4.99
CA ARG A 147 -11.95 2.49 -5.39
C ARG A 147 -10.63 1.74 -5.48
N ASP A 148 -9.59 2.37 -6.04
CA ASP A 148 -8.32 1.71 -6.33
C ASP A 148 -7.27 1.99 -5.24
N HIS A 149 -7.68 2.56 -4.10
CA HIS A 149 -6.84 2.95 -2.97
C HIS A 149 -5.62 3.80 -3.39
N ARG A 150 -5.79 4.68 -4.38
CA ARG A 150 -4.69 5.53 -4.86
C ARG A 150 -4.53 6.75 -3.97
N PRO A 151 -3.29 7.17 -3.66
CA PRO A 151 -3.05 8.45 -3.00
C PRO A 151 -3.72 9.59 -3.79
N PHE A 152 -4.32 10.55 -3.10
CA PHE A 152 -4.91 11.72 -3.77
C PHE A 152 -3.86 12.53 -4.53
N ALA A 153 -2.60 12.50 -4.10
CA ALA A 153 -1.49 13.11 -4.84
C ALA A 153 -1.25 12.48 -6.24
N SER A 154 -1.77 11.29 -6.52
CA SER A 154 -1.62 10.67 -7.84
C SER A 154 -2.35 11.43 -8.97
N VAL A 155 -3.29 12.33 -8.64
CA VAL A 155 -3.96 13.16 -9.66
C VAL A 155 -3.13 14.34 -10.14
N VAL A 156 -2.08 14.71 -9.40
CA VAL A 156 -1.12 15.77 -9.76
C VAL A 156 0.21 15.21 -10.23
N ASP A 157 0.26 13.90 -10.52
CA ASP A 157 1.43 13.26 -11.12
C ASP A 157 1.76 13.92 -12.48
N PRO A 158 3.03 14.29 -12.74
CA PRO A 158 3.41 14.99 -13.97
C PRO A 158 3.07 14.21 -15.25
N LEU A 159 3.25 12.88 -15.26
CA LEU A 159 2.96 12.05 -16.43
C LEU A 159 1.45 11.90 -16.64
N HIS A 160 0.66 11.84 -15.56
CA HIS A 160 -0.80 11.87 -15.67
C HIS A 160 -1.29 13.24 -16.15
N ALA A 161 -0.66 14.33 -15.71
CA ALA A 161 -0.96 15.67 -16.21
C ALA A 161 -0.68 15.79 -17.70
N GLU A 162 0.47 15.29 -18.16
CA GLU A 162 0.80 15.21 -19.58
C GLU A 162 -0.19 14.33 -20.36
N GLU A 163 -0.60 13.18 -19.82
CA GLU A 163 -1.63 12.31 -20.40
C GLU A 163 -2.95 13.07 -20.61
N VAL A 164 -3.38 13.83 -19.61
CA VAL A 164 -4.60 14.64 -19.68
C VAL A 164 -4.44 15.79 -20.68
N GLN A 165 -3.28 16.44 -20.75
CA GLN A 165 -3.01 17.46 -21.77
C GLN A 165 -2.95 16.87 -23.19
N MET A 166 -2.42 15.66 -23.37
CA MET A 166 -2.39 14.97 -24.67
C MET A 166 -3.79 14.64 -25.16
N LEU A 167 -4.68 14.21 -24.24
CA LEU A 167 -6.05 13.85 -24.57
C LEU A 167 -6.97 15.08 -24.72
N ARG A 168 -6.77 16.11 -23.89
CA ARG A 168 -7.54 17.36 -23.90
C ARG A 168 -6.71 18.53 -23.35
N PRO A 169 -6.00 19.27 -24.23
CA PRO A 169 -5.20 20.42 -23.83
C PRO A 169 -6.03 21.49 -23.10
N GLY A 170 -5.42 22.13 -22.10
CA GLY A 170 -6.05 23.17 -21.28
C GLY A 170 -6.96 22.65 -20.17
N THR A 171 -7.04 21.33 -19.98
CA THR A 171 -7.77 20.74 -18.85
C THR A 171 -7.01 21.02 -17.55
N LEU A 172 -7.69 21.65 -16.58
CA LEU A 172 -7.14 21.85 -15.24
C LEU A 172 -7.37 20.58 -14.40
N LEU A 173 -6.32 20.12 -13.73
CA LEU A 173 -6.41 19.01 -12.78
C LEU A 173 -6.69 19.51 -11.36
N PRO A 174 -7.49 18.78 -10.58
CA PRO A 174 -7.78 19.14 -9.19
C PRO A 174 -6.56 18.87 -8.30
N THR A 175 -6.49 19.55 -7.16
CA THR A 175 -5.47 19.27 -6.14
C THR A 175 -5.81 18.01 -5.35
N ALA A 176 -4.83 17.43 -4.65
CA ALA A 176 -5.06 16.32 -3.72
C ALA A 176 -6.10 16.66 -2.64
N ALA A 177 -6.11 17.91 -2.15
CA ALA A 177 -7.11 18.39 -1.20
C ALA A 177 -8.51 18.43 -1.83
N SER A 178 -8.64 18.95 -3.05
CA SER A 178 -9.91 18.99 -3.78
C SER A 178 -10.46 17.59 -4.05
N ILE A 179 -9.59 16.61 -4.36
CA ILE A 179 -10.02 15.20 -4.50
C ILE A 179 -10.54 14.64 -3.17
N SER A 180 -9.88 14.95 -2.04
CA SER A 180 -10.37 14.57 -0.70
C SER A 180 -11.78 15.12 -0.45
N ASP A 181 -12.01 16.39 -0.77
CA ASP A 181 -13.32 17.02 -0.61
C ASP A 181 -14.38 16.41 -1.54
N TYR A 182 -14.03 16.08 -2.78
CA TYR A 182 -14.94 15.40 -3.70
C TYR A 182 -15.29 13.98 -3.23
N VAL A 183 -14.33 13.23 -2.68
CA VAL A 183 -14.61 11.92 -2.07
C VAL A 183 -15.61 12.07 -0.92
N ARG A 184 -15.43 13.08 -0.06
CA ARG A 184 -16.37 13.37 1.05
C ARG A 184 -17.75 13.73 0.53
N TYR A 185 -17.84 14.62 -0.46
CA TYR A 185 -19.10 15.02 -1.07
C TYR A 185 -19.86 13.84 -1.71
N ILE A 186 -19.14 12.98 -2.45
CA ILE A 186 -19.72 11.77 -3.04
C ILE A 186 -20.23 10.82 -1.95
N TYR A 187 -19.46 10.64 -0.88
CA TYR A 187 -19.86 9.84 0.27
C TYR A 187 -21.10 10.39 0.97
N GLU A 188 -21.19 11.70 1.20
CA GLU A 188 -22.35 12.34 1.84
C GLU A 188 -23.63 12.11 1.03
N GLY A 189 -23.56 12.30 -0.29
CA GLY A 189 -24.67 12.00 -1.20
C GLY A 189 -25.05 10.52 -1.19
N ALA A 190 -24.08 9.62 -1.37
CA ALA A 190 -24.32 8.18 -1.38
C ALA A 190 -24.84 7.65 -0.04
N SER A 191 -24.42 8.24 1.08
CA SER A 191 -24.91 7.89 2.42
C SER A 191 -26.39 8.24 2.56
N ARG A 192 -26.83 9.37 2.00
CA ARG A 192 -28.25 9.77 2.00
C ARG A 192 -29.08 8.83 1.13
N ASP A 193 -28.56 8.43 -0.01
CA ASP A 193 -29.23 7.44 -0.88
C ASP A 193 -29.33 6.07 -0.18
N ALA A 194 -28.27 5.64 0.49
CA ALA A 194 -28.25 4.41 1.27
C ALA A 194 -29.24 4.45 2.45
N GLU A 195 -29.37 5.59 3.13
CA GLU A 195 -30.39 5.82 4.17
C GLU A 195 -31.80 5.58 3.63
N LEU A 196 -32.16 6.25 2.54
CA LEU A 196 -33.48 6.08 1.92
C LEU A 196 -33.71 4.64 1.45
N TYR A 197 -32.70 4.02 0.83
CA TYR A 197 -32.77 2.64 0.37
C TYR A 197 -33.04 1.64 1.51
N PHE A 198 -32.26 1.70 2.60
CA PHE A 198 -32.45 0.76 3.71
C PHE A 198 -33.70 1.05 4.55
N GLN A 199 -34.20 2.29 4.58
CA GLN A 199 -35.49 2.62 5.20
C GLN A 199 -36.67 2.04 4.42
N ASP A 200 -36.62 2.05 3.08
CA ASP A 200 -37.68 1.50 2.24
C ASP A 200 -37.59 -0.04 2.09
N LEU A 201 -36.38 -0.60 2.25
CA LEU A 201 -36.15 -2.04 2.09
C LEU A 201 -37.04 -2.88 3.04
N PRO A 202 -37.88 -3.79 2.52
CA PRO A 202 -38.70 -4.66 3.36
C PRO A 202 -37.84 -5.73 4.02
N GLY A 203 -38.16 -6.07 5.28
CA GLY A 203 -37.49 -7.14 6.01
C GLY A 203 -36.45 -6.65 7.02
N ALA A 204 -35.57 -7.56 7.41
CA ALA A 204 -34.62 -7.34 8.49
C ALA A 204 -33.18 -7.29 8.00
N LEU A 205 -32.33 -6.63 8.79
CA LEU A 205 -30.92 -6.42 8.51
C LEU A 205 -30.06 -7.25 9.46
N HIS A 206 -28.98 -7.81 8.94
CA HIS A 206 -27.94 -8.43 9.74
C HIS A 206 -26.71 -7.54 9.71
N LEU A 207 -26.04 -7.38 10.85
CA LEU A 207 -24.82 -6.58 10.94
C LEU A 207 -23.61 -7.49 11.16
N ALA A 208 -22.44 -7.10 10.65
CA ALA A 208 -21.17 -7.53 11.20
C ALA A 208 -20.40 -6.30 11.67
N VAL A 209 -19.82 -6.39 12.86
CA VAL A 209 -19.06 -5.29 13.47
C VAL A 209 -17.67 -5.77 13.83
N ASP A 210 -16.68 -4.94 13.55
CA ASP A 210 -15.29 -5.22 13.91
C ASP A 210 -14.52 -3.96 14.27
N GLY A 211 -13.67 -4.07 15.29
CA GLY A 211 -12.82 -2.99 15.77
C GLY A 211 -11.43 -3.10 15.16
N TRP A 212 -11.02 -2.09 14.43
CA TRP A 212 -9.69 -2.03 13.81
C TRP A 212 -8.93 -0.79 14.28
N THR A 213 -7.70 -0.98 14.73
CA THR A 213 -6.79 0.12 15.04
C THR A 213 -5.82 0.28 13.88
N CYS A 214 -5.81 1.46 13.27
CA CYS A 214 -4.89 1.77 12.19
C CYS A 214 -3.45 1.86 12.71
N PRO A 215 -2.44 1.69 11.84
CA PRO A 215 -1.03 1.84 12.23
C PRO A 215 -0.68 3.20 12.86
N THR A 216 -1.48 4.23 12.63
CA THR A 216 -1.36 5.54 13.30
C THR A 216 -2.12 5.64 14.63
N SER A 217 -2.46 4.49 15.23
CA SER A 217 -3.10 4.34 16.54
C SER A 217 -4.50 4.95 16.66
N THR A 218 -5.13 5.31 15.55
CA THR A 218 -6.55 5.69 15.52
C THR A 218 -7.40 4.44 15.37
N SER A 219 -8.40 4.31 16.21
CA SER A 219 -9.29 3.15 16.15
C SER A 219 -10.59 3.46 15.44
N TYR A 220 -11.08 2.47 14.72
CA TYR A 220 -12.30 2.52 13.93
C TYR A 220 -13.16 1.29 14.21
N LEU A 221 -14.46 1.49 14.23
CA LEU A 221 -15.45 0.43 14.25
C LEU A 221 -16.05 0.34 12.85
N GLY A 222 -15.75 -0.75 12.14
CA GLY A 222 -16.39 -1.07 10.88
C GLY A 222 -17.76 -1.67 11.13
N ILE A 223 -18.78 -1.16 10.45
CA ILE A 223 -20.14 -1.69 10.48
C ILE A 223 -20.50 -2.13 9.06
N VAL A 224 -20.76 -3.42 8.89
CA VAL A 224 -21.16 -4.03 7.62
C VAL A 224 -22.61 -4.47 7.75
N VAL A 225 -23.43 -4.11 6.76
CA VAL A 225 -24.83 -4.52 6.69
C VAL A 225 -25.00 -5.62 5.64
N PHE A 226 -25.83 -6.60 5.97
CA PHE A 226 -26.26 -7.69 5.10
C PHE A 226 -27.78 -7.69 5.04
N TRP A 227 -28.31 -7.89 3.85
CA TRP A 227 -29.75 -7.96 3.61
C TRP A 227 -30.06 -8.91 2.47
N GLU A 228 -31.30 -9.32 2.38
CA GLU A 228 -31.81 -10.15 1.31
C GLU A 228 -32.69 -9.30 0.39
N GLU A 229 -32.45 -9.38 -0.91
CA GLU A 229 -33.31 -8.78 -1.93
C GLU A 229 -33.36 -9.71 -3.15
N GLY A 230 -34.57 -10.11 -3.55
CA GLY A 230 -34.77 -10.95 -4.74
C GLY A 230 -34.16 -12.36 -4.61
N ARG A 231 -34.13 -12.91 -3.40
CA ARG A 231 -33.47 -14.16 -2.99
C ARG A 231 -31.95 -14.15 -3.11
N VAL A 232 -31.35 -12.97 -3.15
CA VAL A 232 -29.90 -12.77 -3.17
C VAL A 232 -29.48 -12.09 -1.88
N MET A 233 -28.45 -12.65 -1.23
CA MET A 233 -27.83 -12.01 -0.08
C MET A 233 -26.83 -10.95 -0.55
N TRP A 234 -27.08 -9.71 -0.15
CA TRP A 234 -26.22 -8.58 -0.41
C TRP A 234 -25.44 -8.20 0.84
N ARG A 235 -24.32 -7.52 0.63
CA ARG A 235 -23.51 -6.95 1.70
C ARG A 235 -22.90 -5.63 1.28
N ALA A 236 -22.82 -4.70 2.22
CA ALA A 236 -22.13 -3.44 2.03
C ALA A 236 -21.50 -2.98 3.35
N VAL A 237 -20.38 -2.26 3.27
CA VAL A 237 -19.91 -1.48 4.41
C VAL A 237 -20.88 -0.32 4.59
N LEU A 238 -21.53 -0.26 5.75
CA LEU A 238 -22.44 0.81 6.10
C LEU A 238 -21.67 2.03 6.61
N GLU A 239 -20.70 1.82 7.49
CA GLU A 239 -19.93 2.92 8.07
C GLU A 239 -18.58 2.48 8.67
N PHE A 240 -17.64 3.43 8.72
CA PHE A 240 -16.43 3.33 9.55
C PHE A 240 -16.45 4.42 10.62
N VAL A 241 -16.80 4.05 11.85
CA VAL A 241 -16.94 5.00 12.96
C VAL A 241 -15.61 5.13 13.69
N ARG A 242 -15.01 6.33 13.69
CA ARG A 242 -13.81 6.61 14.49
C ARG A 242 -14.14 6.52 15.99
N LEU A 243 -13.38 5.71 16.72
CA LEU A 243 -13.48 5.56 18.17
C LEU A 243 -12.48 6.52 18.83
N THR A 244 -13.00 7.41 19.70
CA THR A 244 -12.20 8.44 20.39
C THR A 244 -11.94 8.13 21.86
N LYS A 245 -12.61 7.10 22.39
CA LYS A 245 -12.45 6.60 23.76
C LYS A 245 -11.95 5.16 23.75
N SER A 246 -11.45 4.70 24.89
CA SER A 246 -11.12 3.28 25.12
C SER A 246 -12.30 2.38 24.77
N HIS A 247 -12.04 1.26 24.08
CA HIS A 247 -13.05 0.33 23.52
C HIS A 247 -13.81 -0.45 24.59
N THR A 248 -14.59 0.23 25.42
CA THR A 248 -15.55 -0.43 26.31
C THR A 248 -16.71 -0.96 25.48
N GLY A 249 -17.28 -2.09 25.90
CA GLY A 249 -18.43 -2.70 25.21
C GLY A 249 -19.60 -1.74 25.07
N ASP A 250 -19.87 -0.94 26.11
CA ASP A 250 -20.97 0.03 26.11
C ASP A 250 -20.75 1.19 25.13
N TYR A 251 -19.50 1.66 25.00
CA TYR A 251 -19.17 2.72 24.04
C TYR A 251 -19.27 2.24 22.59
N MET A 252 -18.88 0.99 22.31
CA MET A 252 -19.08 0.41 20.98
C MET A 252 -20.57 0.23 20.67
N ALA A 253 -21.39 -0.19 21.64
CA ALA A 253 -22.83 -0.31 21.48
C ALA A 253 -23.50 1.05 21.21
N GLU A 254 -23.10 2.11 21.93
CA GLU A 254 -23.51 3.49 21.68
C GLU A 254 -23.18 3.92 20.24
N LYS A 255 -21.95 3.69 19.77
CA LYS A 255 -21.55 4.12 18.42
C LYS A 255 -22.27 3.36 17.30
N ILE A 256 -22.63 2.10 17.52
CA ILE A 256 -23.47 1.33 16.59
C ILE A 256 -24.88 1.91 16.59
N GLU A 257 -25.45 2.22 17.76
CA GLU A 257 -26.76 2.86 17.87
C GLU A 257 -26.81 4.21 17.16
N ASP A 258 -25.83 5.10 17.40
CA ASP A 258 -25.73 6.41 16.73
C ASP A 258 -25.73 6.25 15.20
N CYS A 259 -24.99 5.27 14.69
CA CYS A 259 -24.94 4.97 13.25
C CYS A 259 -26.33 4.53 12.75
N LEU A 260 -26.96 3.56 13.41
CA LEU A 260 -28.25 3.03 13.01
C LEU A 260 -29.38 4.06 13.12
N GLU A 261 -29.29 4.98 14.07
CA GLU A 261 -30.21 6.10 14.24
C GLU A 261 -30.04 7.12 13.11
N ARG A 262 -28.80 7.46 12.72
CA ARG A 262 -28.52 8.30 11.54
C ARG A 262 -29.16 7.73 10.27
N TYR A 263 -29.12 6.42 10.09
CA TYR A 263 -29.71 5.75 8.93
C TYR A 263 -31.21 5.42 9.12
N GLY A 264 -31.81 5.65 10.29
CA GLY A 264 -33.22 5.35 10.57
C GLY A 264 -33.60 3.86 10.58
N ILE A 265 -32.62 2.96 10.73
CA ILE A 265 -32.78 1.50 10.55
C ILE A 265 -32.64 0.69 11.85
N LYS A 266 -32.59 1.37 12.99
CA LYS A 266 -32.44 0.78 14.33
C LYS A 266 -33.43 -0.37 14.61
N HIS A 267 -34.67 -0.25 14.15
CA HIS A 267 -35.74 -1.24 14.36
C HIS A 267 -35.65 -2.48 13.45
N LYS A 268 -34.81 -2.45 12.41
CA LYS A 268 -34.67 -3.54 11.44
C LYS A 268 -33.57 -4.53 11.77
N VAL A 269 -32.71 -4.26 12.76
CA VAL A 269 -31.57 -5.12 13.07
C VAL A 269 -32.04 -6.43 13.75
N LEU A 270 -31.78 -7.56 13.09
CA LEU A 270 -32.13 -8.89 13.57
C LEU A 270 -30.95 -9.60 14.24
N THR A 271 -29.77 -9.61 13.62
CA THR A 271 -28.58 -10.27 14.22
C THR A 271 -27.34 -9.42 14.09
N VAL A 272 -26.40 -9.62 15.01
CA VAL A 272 -25.07 -8.98 14.98
C VAL A 272 -23.99 -10.06 15.03
N CYS A 273 -23.14 -10.08 14.01
CA CYS A 273 -21.93 -10.89 13.94
C CYS A 273 -20.75 -10.10 14.50
N ALA A 274 -20.07 -10.69 15.48
CA ALA A 274 -18.81 -10.16 16.02
C ALA A 274 -17.83 -11.32 16.20
N ASP A 275 -16.55 -11.02 16.45
CA ASP A 275 -15.57 -12.05 16.76
C ASP A 275 -15.97 -12.86 18.02
N ASN A 276 -15.28 -13.96 18.28
CA ASN A 276 -15.66 -14.87 19.37
C ASN A 276 -15.03 -14.53 20.72
N ALA A 277 -14.30 -13.43 20.82
CA ALA A 277 -13.67 -13.04 22.07
C ALA A 277 -14.72 -12.66 23.13
N SER A 278 -14.34 -12.86 24.39
CA SER A 278 -15.20 -12.64 25.56
C SER A 278 -15.54 -11.16 25.76
N ASN A 279 -14.64 -10.27 25.35
CA ASN A 279 -14.85 -8.81 25.34
C ASN A 279 -16.08 -8.38 24.51
N ASN A 280 -16.46 -9.14 23.49
CA ASN A 280 -17.64 -8.90 22.66
C ASN A 280 -18.97 -9.34 23.30
N ASN A 281 -18.95 -9.92 24.52
CA ASN A 281 -20.17 -10.20 25.28
C ASN A 281 -20.82 -8.92 25.83
N THR A 282 -20.02 -7.96 26.30
CA THR A 282 -20.48 -6.68 26.85
C THR A 282 -21.19 -5.81 25.79
N PRO A 283 -20.62 -5.53 24.60
CA PRO A 283 -21.31 -4.74 23.58
C PRO A 283 -22.61 -5.38 23.10
N VAL A 284 -22.66 -6.71 22.99
CA VAL A 284 -23.89 -7.44 22.60
C VAL A 284 -24.99 -7.28 23.65
N ARG A 285 -24.66 -7.29 24.94
CA ARG A 285 -25.64 -6.99 26.00
C ARG A 285 -26.07 -5.53 25.98
N GLY A 286 -25.13 -4.61 25.77
CA GLY A 286 -25.42 -3.19 25.63
C GLY A 286 -26.29 -2.86 24.42
N LEU A 287 -26.15 -3.60 23.31
CA LEU A 287 -27.01 -3.47 22.14
C LEU A 287 -28.43 -3.99 22.40
N ALA A 288 -28.60 -5.02 23.23
CA ALA A 288 -29.92 -5.57 23.55
C ALA A 288 -30.83 -4.56 24.29
N THR A 289 -30.24 -3.66 25.06
CA THR A 289 -30.99 -2.59 25.75
C THR A 289 -31.28 -1.40 24.84
N ARG A 290 -30.58 -1.29 23.71
CA ARG A 290 -30.64 -0.15 22.79
C ARG A 290 -31.49 -0.47 21.56
N LEU A 291 -31.36 -1.66 21.00
CA LEU A 291 -32.02 -2.08 19.77
C LEU A 291 -33.31 -2.86 20.09
N PRO A 292 -34.49 -2.41 19.62
CA PRO A 292 -35.78 -2.98 20.04
C PRO A 292 -36.01 -4.42 19.55
N SER A 293 -35.41 -4.80 18.42
CA SER A 293 -35.61 -6.13 17.79
C SER A 293 -34.52 -7.14 18.13
N PHE A 294 -33.48 -6.74 18.87
CA PHE A 294 -32.28 -7.54 19.13
C PHE A 294 -32.29 -8.14 20.54
N ARG A 295 -32.39 -9.47 20.66
CA ARG A 295 -32.53 -10.19 21.94
C ARG A 295 -31.17 -10.51 22.60
N GLY A 296 -30.13 -9.74 22.26
CA GLY A 296 -28.81 -9.86 22.85
C GLY A 296 -28.09 -11.17 22.45
N PRO A 297 -27.54 -11.95 23.39
CA PRO A 297 -26.71 -13.12 23.06
C PRO A 297 -27.39 -14.18 22.18
N GLN A 298 -28.72 -14.27 22.18
CA GLN A 298 -29.48 -15.21 21.35
C GLN A 298 -29.43 -14.86 19.86
N ASP A 299 -29.29 -13.56 19.56
CA ASP A 299 -29.23 -13.03 18.20
C ASP A 299 -27.80 -12.66 17.78
N ARG A 300 -26.80 -13.03 18.60
CA ARG A 300 -25.38 -12.89 18.26
C ARG A 300 -24.94 -14.04 17.36
N VAL A 301 -24.50 -13.71 16.16
CA VAL A 301 -23.81 -14.64 15.27
C VAL A 301 -22.32 -14.64 15.61
N ARG A 302 -21.72 -15.83 15.69
CA ARG A 302 -20.31 -16.02 15.99
C ARG A 302 -19.50 -16.04 14.69
N CYS A 303 -18.38 -15.32 14.65
CA CYS A 303 -17.53 -15.27 13.47
C CYS A 303 -16.90 -16.64 13.16
N ILE A 304 -17.26 -17.24 12.02
CA ILE A 304 -16.79 -18.57 11.61
C ILE A 304 -15.27 -18.62 11.35
N ALA A 305 -14.69 -17.57 10.77
CA ALA A 305 -13.23 -17.48 10.57
C ALA A 305 -12.47 -17.50 11.90
N HIS A 306 -13.06 -16.87 12.93
CA HIS A 306 -12.50 -16.89 14.28
C HIS A 306 -12.65 -18.27 14.94
N ILE A 307 -13.74 -19.02 14.65
CA ILE A 307 -13.88 -20.42 15.06
C ILE A 307 -12.75 -21.26 14.43
N PHE A 308 -12.52 -21.13 13.12
CA PHE A 308 -11.43 -21.85 12.44
C PHE A 308 -10.06 -21.51 13.03
N ASN A 309 -9.78 -20.24 13.31
CA ASN A 309 -8.53 -19.83 13.95
C ASN A 309 -8.36 -20.47 15.34
N LEU A 310 -9.41 -20.49 16.17
CA LEU A 310 -9.37 -21.16 17.47
C LEU A 310 -9.15 -22.67 17.35
N MET A 311 -9.74 -23.31 16.32
CA MET A 311 -9.49 -24.72 16.01
C MET A 311 -8.04 -24.96 15.59
N CYS A 312 -7.47 -24.11 14.73
CA CYS A 312 -6.08 -24.18 14.30
C CYS A 312 -5.12 -23.96 15.47
N LYS A 313 -5.38 -22.99 16.35
CA LYS A 313 -4.57 -22.78 17.57
C LYS A 313 -4.62 -24.00 18.48
N ALA A 314 -5.80 -24.53 18.76
CA ALA A 314 -5.94 -25.76 19.54
C ALA A 314 -5.23 -26.97 18.89
N TYR A 315 -5.17 -27.03 17.57
CA TYR A 315 -4.39 -28.02 16.83
C TYR A 315 -2.87 -27.79 16.95
N LEU A 316 -2.40 -26.55 16.84
CA LEU A 316 -0.98 -26.19 16.98
C LEU A 316 -0.46 -26.33 18.41
N ASP A 317 -1.31 -26.09 19.40
CA ASP A 317 -1.02 -26.30 20.82
C ASP A 317 -1.07 -27.80 21.21
N SER A 318 -1.52 -28.67 20.30
CA SER A 318 -1.43 -30.10 20.50
C SER A 318 0.01 -30.57 20.26
N PRO A 319 0.56 -31.43 21.13
CA PRO A 319 1.94 -31.90 20.99
C PRO A 319 2.15 -32.56 19.63
N ILE A 320 3.27 -32.18 18.97
CA ILE A 320 3.67 -32.72 17.68
C ILE A 320 3.84 -34.23 17.81
N VAL A 321 3.05 -34.98 17.06
CA VAL A 321 3.17 -36.43 16.99
C VAL A 321 4.37 -36.75 16.10
N SER A 322 5.39 -37.40 16.66
CA SER A 322 6.60 -37.72 15.90
C SER A 322 6.28 -38.70 14.75
N HIS A 323 7.10 -38.64 13.70
CA HIS A 323 6.96 -39.54 12.55
C HIS A 323 7.07 -41.02 12.97
N ASP A 324 7.86 -41.32 14.00
CA ASP A 324 8.00 -42.67 14.55
C ASP A 324 6.70 -43.18 15.16
N VAL A 325 5.99 -42.34 15.92
CA VAL A 325 4.68 -42.68 16.48
C VAL A 325 3.66 -42.90 15.37
N LEU A 326 3.65 -42.03 14.35
CA LEU A 326 2.76 -42.21 13.19
C LEU A 326 3.06 -43.52 12.45
N THR A 327 4.34 -43.87 12.29
CA THR A 327 4.77 -45.10 11.62
C THR A 327 4.39 -46.34 12.42
N GLN A 328 4.54 -46.32 13.75
CA GLN A 328 4.11 -47.39 14.65
C GLN A 328 2.60 -47.64 14.58
N HIS A 329 1.81 -46.58 14.37
CA HIS A 329 0.36 -46.70 14.21
C HIS A 329 -0.08 -47.06 12.78
N GLY A 330 0.84 -47.20 11.81
CA GLY A 330 0.51 -47.53 10.42
C GLY A 330 0.17 -46.31 9.55
N GLY A 331 0.52 -45.12 10.00
CA GLY A 331 0.35 -43.85 9.29
C GLY A 331 -0.63 -42.89 9.95
N VAL A 332 -0.82 -41.74 9.31
CA VAL A 332 -1.57 -40.60 9.87
C VAL A 332 -3.05 -40.91 10.09
N ILE A 333 -3.72 -41.58 9.14
CA ILE A 333 -5.15 -41.93 9.26
C ILE A 333 -5.38 -42.98 10.36
N PRO A 334 -4.62 -44.10 10.40
CA PRO A 334 -4.70 -45.05 11.51
C PRO A 334 -4.43 -44.46 12.90
N TYR A 335 -3.47 -43.55 13.02
CA TYR A 335 -3.21 -42.82 14.27
C TYR A 335 -4.45 -42.05 14.76
N TRP A 336 -5.06 -41.24 13.89
CA TRP A 336 -6.25 -40.46 14.26
C TRP A 336 -7.49 -41.32 14.49
N ASN A 337 -7.61 -42.47 13.83
CA ASN A 337 -8.65 -43.45 14.15
C ASN A 337 -8.48 -44.02 15.57
N ASN A 338 -7.25 -44.26 16.02
CA ASN A 338 -6.99 -44.74 17.38
C ASN A 338 -7.29 -43.65 18.44
N GLU A 339 -6.96 -42.40 18.14
CA GLU A 339 -7.23 -41.25 19.01
C GLU A 339 -8.72 -40.88 19.14
N LEU A 340 -9.64 -41.53 18.39
CA LEU A 340 -11.09 -41.34 18.56
C LEU A 340 -11.59 -41.69 19.97
N THR A 341 -10.91 -42.60 20.65
CA THR A 341 -11.27 -43.02 22.02
C THR A 341 -10.80 -42.02 23.07
N ARG A 342 -9.63 -41.40 22.88
CA ARG A 342 -9.00 -40.48 23.83
C ARG A 342 -9.39 -39.02 23.60
N ARG A 343 -9.48 -38.60 22.34
CA ARG A 343 -9.75 -37.22 21.92
C ARG A 343 -10.81 -37.19 20.80
N PRO A 344 -12.05 -37.63 21.09
CA PRO A 344 -13.06 -37.91 20.06
C PRO A 344 -13.37 -36.73 19.13
N ARG A 345 -13.41 -35.50 19.67
CA ARG A 345 -13.71 -34.29 18.88
C ARG A 345 -12.56 -33.90 17.95
N LEU A 346 -11.31 -33.94 18.45
CA LEU A 346 -10.12 -33.59 17.69
C LEU A 346 -9.82 -34.64 16.62
N ALA A 347 -9.95 -35.92 16.97
CA ALA A 347 -9.76 -37.04 16.06
C ALA A 347 -10.78 -37.05 14.92
N ARG A 348 -12.07 -36.79 15.21
CA ARG A 348 -13.10 -36.68 14.16
C ARG A 348 -12.83 -35.52 13.21
N MET A 349 -12.39 -34.38 13.73
CA MET A 349 -11.99 -33.23 12.91
C MET A 349 -10.80 -33.58 12.01
N ALA A 350 -9.74 -34.15 12.57
CA ALA A 350 -8.54 -34.52 11.81
C ALA A 350 -8.86 -35.53 10.70
N LEU A 351 -9.67 -36.55 10.99
CA LEU A 351 -10.09 -37.54 9.99
C LEU A 351 -10.87 -36.91 8.84
N ASN A 352 -11.83 -36.02 9.13
CA ASN A 352 -12.63 -35.34 8.10
C ASN A 352 -11.76 -34.52 7.13
N TYR A 353 -10.70 -33.87 7.63
CA TYR A 353 -9.78 -33.07 6.82
C TYR A 353 -8.75 -33.93 6.08
N LEU A 354 -8.18 -34.95 6.73
CA LEU A 354 -7.15 -35.81 6.15
C LEU A 354 -7.70 -36.73 5.04
N THR A 355 -8.99 -37.05 5.07
CA THR A 355 -9.66 -37.80 4.01
C THR A 355 -10.21 -36.91 2.90
N ALA A 356 -10.12 -35.58 3.02
CA ALA A 356 -10.43 -34.69 1.91
C ALA A 356 -9.31 -34.85 0.86
N SER A 357 -9.66 -35.39 -0.30
CA SER A 357 -8.71 -35.56 -1.41
C SER A 357 -8.11 -34.20 -1.78
N ALA A 358 -6.79 -34.07 -1.60
CA ALA A 358 -6.03 -32.87 -1.97
C ALA A 358 -6.03 -32.69 -3.50
N SER A 359 -7.06 -32.05 -4.03
CA SER A 359 -7.14 -31.69 -5.45
C SER A 359 -6.32 -30.43 -5.74
N SER A 360 -4.98 -30.45 -5.61
CA SER A 360 -4.18 -29.34 -6.15
C SER A 360 -2.67 -29.51 -6.29
N VAL A 361 -2.02 -30.58 -5.79
CA VAL A 361 -0.55 -30.55 -5.66
C VAL A 361 0.19 -30.41 -7.02
N ASP A 362 -0.27 -31.08 -8.07
CA ASP A 362 0.39 -30.99 -9.39
C ASP A 362 0.09 -29.67 -10.12
N VAL A 363 -1.12 -29.15 -9.96
CA VAL A 363 -1.56 -27.88 -10.57
C VAL A 363 -0.87 -26.69 -9.87
N GLU A 364 -0.67 -26.74 -8.55
CA GLU A 364 0.04 -25.70 -7.82
C GLU A 364 1.53 -25.65 -8.14
N ARG A 365 2.20 -26.79 -8.34
CA ARG A 365 3.59 -26.81 -8.84
C ARG A 365 3.71 -26.22 -10.24
N ALA A 366 2.76 -26.52 -11.13
CA ALA A 366 2.70 -25.94 -12.47
C ALA A 366 2.43 -24.44 -12.43
N PHE A 367 1.57 -23.94 -11.54
CA PHE A 367 1.31 -22.51 -11.39
C PHE A 367 2.45 -21.75 -10.72
N SER A 368 3.13 -22.34 -9.75
CA SER A 368 4.28 -21.72 -9.09
C SER A 368 5.44 -21.48 -10.07
N SER A 369 5.65 -22.38 -11.03
CA SER A 369 6.60 -22.22 -12.13
C SER A 369 6.07 -21.31 -13.25
N GLY A 370 4.75 -21.26 -13.47
CA GLY A 370 4.10 -20.29 -14.36
C GLY A 370 4.32 -18.83 -13.99
N ARG A 371 4.46 -18.52 -12.70
CA ARG A 371 4.78 -17.16 -12.20
C ARG A 371 6.16 -16.66 -12.66
N LEU A 372 7.09 -17.55 -12.97
CA LEU A 372 8.38 -17.20 -13.56
C LEU A 372 8.28 -16.93 -15.07
N THR A 373 7.25 -17.47 -15.72
CA THR A 373 7.04 -17.39 -17.18
C THR A 373 6.22 -16.15 -17.58
N ILE A 374 5.36 -15.65 -16.69
CA ILE A 374 4.69 -14.36 -16.83
C ILE A 374 5.23 -13.44 -15.74
N ASN A 375 6.33 -12.76 -16.05
CA ASN A 375 6.91 -11.73 -15.21
C ASN A 375 6.85 -10.36 -15.92
N HIS A 376 7.22 -9.29 -15.22
CA HIS A 376 7.15 -7.92 -15.72
C HIS A 376 7.97 -7.68 -17.01
N LEU A 377 8.91 -8.57 -17.34
CA LEU A 377 9.73 -8.52 -18.55
C LEU A 377 9.14 -9.35 -19.72
N GLN A 378 8.19 -10.25 -19.47
CA GLN A 378 7.62 -11.19 -20.47
C GLN A 378 6.10 -11.05 -20.64
N HIS A 379 5.58 -9.83 -20.53
CA HIS A 379 4.14 -9.52 -20.47
C HIS A 379 3.40 -9.53 -21.83
N GLN A 380 4.09 -9.76 -22.96
CA GLN A 380 3.48 -9.84 -24.30
C GLN A 380 3.29 -11.27 -24.85
N MET A 381 3.44 -12.30 -24.00
CA MET A 381 3.31 -13.69 -24.44
C MET A 381 1.84 -14.05 -24.74
N SER A 382 1.58 -14.63 -25.91
CA SER A 382 0.21 -15.05 -26.27
C SER A 382 -0.27 -16.20 -25.37
N THR A 383 -1.57 -16.25 -25.10
CA THR A 383 -2.21 -17.29 -24.27
C THR A 383 -1.90 -18.71 -24.77
N ARG A 384 -1.85 -18.91 -26.09
CA ARG A 384 -1.47 -20.20 -26.69
C ARG A 384 -0.02 -20.58 -26.40
N THR A 385 0.89 -19.62 -26.45
CA THR A 385 2.32 -19.84 -26.18
C THR A 385 2.58 -20.13 -24.70
N PHE A 386 1.87 -19.43 -23.80
CA PHE A 386 1.90 -19.70 -22.37
C PHE A 386 1.39 -21.10 -22.04
N GLN A 387 0.23 -21.49 -22.57
CA GLN A 387 -0.33 -22.84 -22.40
C GLN A 387 0.64 -23.92 -22.90
N ALA A 388 1.20 -23.75 -24.11
CA ALA A 388 2.16 -24.71 -24.67
C ALA A 388 3.40 -24.88 -23.78
N ARG A 389 3.97 -23.78 -23.27
CA ARG A 389 5.15 -23.83 -22.37
C ARG A 389 4.84 -24.49 -21.03
N MET A 390 3.69 -24.22 -20.44
CA MET A 390 3.31 -24.79 -19.14
C MET A 390 3.11 -26.29 -19.21
N VAL A 391 2.44 -26.77 -20.25
CA VAL A 391 2.26 -28.20 -20.47
C VAL A 391 3.60 -28.87 -20.77
N LEU A 392 4.44 -28.29 -21.63
CA LEU A 392 5.74 -28.88 -21.98
C LEU A 392 6.69 -28.95 -20.77
N ALA A 393 6.76 -27.89 -19.95
CA ALA A 393 7.62 -27.84 -18.77
C ALA A 393 7.19 -28.85 -17.69
N SER A 394 5.89 -29.02 -17.48
CA SER A 394 5.33 -30.04 -16.59
C SER A 394 5.68 -31.45 -17.07
N VAL A 395 5.55 -31.71 -18.37
CA VAL A 395 5.90 -33.00 -18.99
C VAL A 395 7.39 -33.33 -18.90
N LEU A 396 8.27 -32.32 -18.96
CA LEU A 396 9.73 -32.51 -18.96
C LEU A 396 10.36 -32.65 -17.57
N THR A 397 9.65 -32.29 -16.50
CA THR A 397 10.20 -32.23 -15.12
C THR A 397 9.70 -33.35 -14.20
N GLY A 398 8.67 -34.12 -14.61
CA GLY A 398 8.12 -35.23 -13.84
C GLY A 398 9.02 -36.47 -13.83
N LYS A 399 9.68 -36.76 -12.70
CA LYS A 399 10.29 -38.07 -12.46
C LYS A 399 9.18 -39.09 -12.20
N GLY A 400 8.86 -39.93 -13.19
CA GLY A 400 8.18 -41.21 -12.93
C GLY A 400 6.86 -41.54 -13.65
N SER A 401 6.54 -41.03 -14.85
CA SER A 401 5.45 -41.64 -15.64
C SER A 401 5.64 -41.58 -17.16
N VAL A 402 5.48 -42.76 -17.80
CA VAL A 402 5.15 -43.12 -19.21
C VAL A 402 5.79 -42.37 -20.42
N HIS A 403 6.48 -41.25 -20.29
CA HIS A 403 6.78 -40.36 -21.42
C HIS A 403 8.23 -40.35 -21.96
N GLY A 404 9.16 -41.08 -21.35
CA GLY A 404 10.52 -41.22 -21.90
C GLY A 404 10.54 -41.74 -23.35
N ALA A 405 9.58 -42.61 -23.69
CA ALA A 405 9.39 -43.12 -25.05
C ALA A 405 8.79 -42.10 -26.03
N PHE A 406 7.98 -41.13 -25.56
CA PHE A 406 7.34 -40.12 -26.43
C PHE A 406 8.32 -39.02 -26.87
N ILE A 407 9.30 -38.69 -26.01
CA ILE A 407 10.35 -37.70 -26.30
C ILE A 407 11.36 -38.26 -27.31
N ALA A 408 11.77 -39.53 -27.16
CA ALA A 408 12.65 -40.20 -28.10
C ALA A 408 12.04 -40.31 -29.51
N ALA A 409 10.73 -40.61 -29.61
CA ALA A 409 10.03 -40.78 -30.89
C ALA A 409 9.77 -39.46 -31.66
N ASN A 410 9.79 -38.30 -30.98
CA ASN A 410 9.48 -37.01 -31.61
C ASN A 410 10.72 -36.13 -31.86
N LEU A 411 11.80 -36.29 -31.10
CA LEU A 411 13.09 -35.66 -31.41
C LEU A 411 13.64 -36.12 -32.77
N ASP A 412 13.41 -37.40 -33.11
CA ASP A 412 13.81 -37.99 -34.39
C ASP A 412 12.95 -37.52 -35.59
N LYS A 413 11.73 -36.99 -35.34
CA LYS A 413 10.89 -36.35 -36.36
C LYS A 413 11.28 -34.89 -36.60
N ILE A 414 11.74 -34.19 -35.57
CA ILE A 414 12.17 -32.78 -35.65
C ILE A 414 13.55 -32.67 -36.32
N SER A 415 14.46 -33.61 -36.05
CA SER A 415 15.80 -33.63 -36.68
C SER A 415 15.76 -33.94 -38.19
N ARG A 416 14.69 -34.60 -38.67
CA ARG A 416 14.51 -34.99 -40.09
C ARG A 416 13.65 -34.02 -40.91
N SER A 417 13.15 -32.93 -40.31
CA SER A 417 12.36 -31.91 -41.01
C SER A 417 13.29 -30.96 -41.79
N SER A 418 13.60 -31.33 -43.04
CA SER A 418 14.33 -30.53 -44.00
C SER A 418 13.50 -29.36 -44.53
N ASN A 419 13.35 -28.27 -43.75
CA ASN A 419 12.97 -26.96 -44.29
C ASN A 419 13.33 -25.79 -43.33
N PRO A 420 14.50 -25.16 -43.49
CA PRO A 420 14.83 -23.95 -42.75
C PRO A 420 14.23 -22.74 -43.48
N ARG A 421 13.06 -22.26 -43.04
CA ARG A 421 12.61 -20.91 -43.40
C ARG A 421 12.99 -19.92 -42.30
N PRO A 422 13.83 -18.91 -42.59
CA PRO A 422 14.12 -17.85 -41.64
C PRO A 422 12.88 -16.95 -41.51
N MET A 423 12.39 -16.75 -40.27
CA MET A 423 11.39 -15.72 -39.97
C MET A 423 12.03 -14.33 -40.01
N THR A 424 12.30 -13.84 -41.22
CA THR A 424 12.45 -12.41 -41.52
C THR A 424 11.06 -11.77 -41.59
N ARG A 425 10.59 -11.22 -40.47
CA ARG A 425 9.59 -10.13 -40.46
C ARG A 425 9.69 -9.34 -39.14
N LEU A 426 10.82 -8.67 -38.97
CA LEU A 426 10.99 -7.53 -38.07
C LEU A 426 11.28 -6.31 -38.95
N VAL A 427 10.41 -5.31 -38.80
CA VAL A 427 10.64 -3.86 -39.01
C VAL A 427 11.30 -3.45 -40.34
N LYS A 428 10.48 -3.05 -41.31
CA LYS A 428 10.86 -2.07 -42.34
C LYS A 428 9.95 -0.85 -42.20
N GLY A 429 10.55 0.31 -41.91
CA GLY A 429 9.85 1.59 -41.93
C GLY A 429 10.55 2.73 -41.19
N ALA A 430 11.74 3.12 -41.67
CA ALA A 430 12.37 4.45 -41.58
C ALA A 430 12.24 5.27 -40.28
N TYR A 431 13.36 5.36 -39.55
CA TYR A 431 13.69 6.50 -38.70
C TYR A 431 13.78 7.77 -39.55
N LYS A 432 13.04 8.82 -39.16
CA LYS A 432 13.35 10.20 -39.56
C LYS A 432 14.38 10.80 -38.58
N PRO A 433 15.42 11.50 -39.07
CA PRO A 433 16.45 12.11 -38.25
C PRO A 433 16.03 13.47 -37.68
N GLU A 434 14.90 13.52 -36.95
CA GLU A 434 14.42 14.76 -36.28
C GLU A 434 14.20 14.58 -34.77
N ALA A 435 14.23 13.35 -34.25
CA ALA A 435 14.02 13.08 -32.81
C ALA A 435 15.30 13.15 -31.95
N VAL A 436 16.49 13.21 -32.56
CA VAL A 436 17.78 13.32 -31.83
C VAL A 436 18.22 14.77 -31.66
N ALA A 437 17.67 15.71 -32.45
CA ALA A 437 17.98 17.15 -32.33
C ALA A 437 17.18 17.86 -31.21
N PHE A 438 16.02 17.33 -30.82
CA PHE A 438 15.19 17.91 -29.74
C PHE A 438 15.67 17.51 -28.34
N ILE A 439 16.30 16.34 -28.19
CA ILE A 439 16.82 15.85 -26.90
C ILE A 439 18.17 16.53 -26.56
N HIS A 440 18.96 16.93 -27.56
CA HIS A 440 20.17 17.71 -27.34
C HIS A 440 19.93 19.22 -27.14
N SER A 441 18.74 19.75 -27.45
CA SER A 441 18.40 21.16 -27.17
C SER A 441 17.91 21.41 -25.74
N ILE A 442 17.74 20.37 -24.92
CA ILE A 442 17.32 20.47 -23.51
C ILE A 442 18.53 20.50 -22.55
N LEU A 443 19.75 20.28 -23.06
CA LEU A 443 20.97 20.24 -22.24
C LEU A 443 21.98 21.32 -22.64
N ALA A 444 21.66 22.59 -22.36
CA ALA A 444 22.65 23.63 -22.03
C ALA A 444 21.96 24.83 -21.33
N PRO A 445 22.63 25.49 -20.36
CA PRO A 445 21.99 26.35 -19.36
C PRO A 445 21.95 27.82 -19.79
N ASN A 446 20.87 28.53 -19.43
CA ASN A 446 20.85 29.87 -18.82
C ASN A 446 19.54 30.61 -19.13
N SER A 447 18.76 30.89 -18.06
CA SER A 447 18.28 32.23 -17.64
C SER A 447 16.91 32.15 -16.96
N ILE A 448 16.92 32.45 -15.66
CA ILE A 448 15.76 32.58 -14.75
C ILE A 448 15.25 34.04 -14.80
N PRO A 449 13.95 34.30 -14.56
CA PRO A 449 13.56 35.11 -13.38
C PRO A 449 12.26 34.56 -12.69
N PRO A 450 11.84 35.02 -11.49
CA PRO A 450 12.10 34.33 -10.23
C PRO A 450 10.84 33.93 -9.42
N ASN A 451 11.09 33.14 -8.36
CA ASN A 451 10.29 32.92 -7.14
C ASN A 451 9.02 32.05 -7.21
N ILE A 452 9.21 30.72 -7.10
CA ILE A 452 8.57 29.88 -6.07
C ILE A 452 9.62 28.89 -5.58
N SER A 453 10.15 29.09 -4.37
CA SER A 453 11.16 28.20 -3.76
C SER A 453 10.53 26.84 -3.46
N THR A 454 10.85 25.84 -4.29
CA THR A 454 10.61 24.41 -4.02
C THR A 454 11.98 23.76 -3.93
N MET A 455 12.32 23.19 -2.76
CA MET A 455 13.58 22.50 -2.54
C MET A 455 13.63 21.26 -3.45
N ALA A 456 14.66 21.17 -4.30
CA ALA A 456 14.89 20.03 -5.16
C ALA A 456 15.27 18.80 -4.31
N SER A 457 14.62 17.66 -4.55
CA SER A 457 14.95 16.40 -3.89
C SER A 457 16.33 15.90 -4.31
N ARG A 458 17.19 15.51 -3.38
CA ARG A 458 18.58 15.05 -3.61
C ARG A 458 18.80 13.65 -3.05
N SER A 459 19.67 12.88 -3.69
CA SER A 459 20.15 11.59 -3.17
C SER A 459 21.11 11.82 -1.99
N ARG A 460 20.92 11.12 -0.88
CA ARG A 460 21.74 11.23 0.34
C ARG A 460 22.13 9.84 0.86
N PRO A 461 23.36 9.66 1.36
CA PRO A 461 23.75 8.38 1.94
C PRO A 461 22.89 8.04 3.15
N PHE A 462 22.48 6.78 3.22
CA PHE A 462 21.63 6.22 4.25
C PHE A 462 22.25 4.96 4.83
N MET A 463 22.18 4.83 6.15
CA MET A 463 22.57 3.62 6.85
C MET A 463 21.51 3.23 7.87
N GLN A 464 21.25 1.93 8.00
CA GLN A 464 20.52 1.39 9.15
C GLN A 464 21.49 0.62 10.03
N VAL A 465 21.61 1.06 11.28
CA VAL A 465 22.61 0.58 12.23
C VAL A 465 21.91 -0.16 13.35
N ASP A 466 22.36 -1.38 13.63
CA ASP A 466 21.94 -2.17 14.77
C ASP A 466 22.87 -1.85 15.96
N VAL A 467 22.31 -1.28 17.03
CA VAL A 467 23.06 -0.77 18.18
C VAL A 467 22.88 -1.69 19.38
N PHE A 468 23.97 -1.97 20.09
CA PHE A 468 24.06 -2.97 21.17
C PHE A 468 23.77 -4.42 20.73
N PRO A 469 24.08 -4.86 19.49
CA PRO A 469 23.81 -6.24 19.13
C PRO A 469 24.71 -7.19 19.94
N SER A 470 24.18 -8.36 20.25
CA SER A 470 24.99 -9.54 20.56
C SER A 470 25.82 -9.94 19.32
N PRO A 471 26.68 -10.97 19.42
CA PRO A 471 27.34 -11.53 18.24
C PRO A 471 26.37 -11.94 17.11
N LYS A 472 25.12 -12.31 17.44
CA LYS A 472 24.08 -12.62 16.45
C LYS A 472 23.63 -11.35 15.73
N PRO A 473 23.57 -11.33 14.39
CA PRO A 473 23.04 -10.20 13.65
C PRO A 473 21.58 -9.89 14.01
N LEU A 474 21.20 -8.60 13.93
CA LEU A 474 19.82 -8.14 14.08
C LEU A 474 19.24 -8.33 15.49
N SER A 475 20.08 -8.32 16.53
CA SER A 475 19.66 -8.56 17.91
C SER A 475 19.59 -7.29 18.77
N GLY A 476 20.12 -6.16 18.32
CA GLY A 476 20.11 -4.89 19.04
C GLY A 476 18.89 -4.01 18.74
N ASN A 477 19.08 -2.70 18.90
CA ASN A 477 18.07 -1.68 18.60
C ASN A 477 18.42 -0.94 17.30
N PRO A 478 17.59 -1.03 16.24
CA PRO A 478 17.89 -0.43 14.95
C PRO A 478 17.61 1.08 14.91
N VAL A 479 18.54 1.84 14.38
CA VAL A 479 18.37 3.27 14.05
C VAL A 479 18.60 3.53 12.56
N ALA A 480 17.74 4.34 11.96
CA ALA A 480 17.94 4.87 10.61
C ALA A 480 18.77 6.15 10.67
N VAL A 481 19.84 6.24 9.88
CA VAL A 481 20.73 7.39 9.83
C VAL A 481 20.80 7.94 8.41
N VAL A 482 20.41 9.20 8.23
CA VAL A 482 20.59 9.96 6.99
C VAL A 482 21.80 10.86 7.17
N LEU A 483 22.80 10.70 6.29
CA LEU A 483 23.99 11.54 6.25
C LEU A 483 23.74 12.75 5.34
N ASN A 484 24.49 13.84 5.57
CA ASN A 484 24.39 15.11 4.81
C ASN A 484 22.98 15.73 4.88
N GLY A 485 22.45 15.89 6.09
CA GLY A 485 21.10 16.37 6.38
C GLY A 485 20.96 17.89 6.51
N GLU A 486 21.94 18.70 6.12
CA GLU A 486 21.97 20.15 6.35
C GLU A 486 20.83 20.91 5.64
N ASP A 487 20.45 20.45 4.45
CA ASP A 487 19.44 21.07 3.59
C ASP A 487 18.05 20.40 3.67
N VAL A 488 17.87 19.42 4.57
CA VAL A 488 16.59 18.73 4.77
C VAL A 488 15.71 19.53 5.73
N SER A 489 14.52 19.92 5.30
CA SER A 489 13.59 20.65 6.18
C SER A 489 13.10 19.77 7.33
N THR A 490 12.82 20.37 8.50
CA THR A 490 12.27 19.66 9.67
C THR A 490 10.99 18.88 9.33
N GLU A 491 10.14 19.41 8.44
CA GLU A 491 8.94 18.72 7.97
C GLU A 491 9.28 17.44 7.20
N THR A 492 10.27 17.50 6.30
CA THR A 492 10.76 16.34 5.55
C THR A 492 11.41 15.32 6.48
N MET A 493 12.19 15.78 7.46
CA MET A 493 12.80 14.91 8.48
C MET A 493 11.74 14.13 9.26
N ARG A 494 10.69 14.81 9.75
CA ARG A 494 9.55 14.19 10.44
C ARG A 494 8.79 13.21 9.55
N LYS A 495 8.53 13.59 8.29
CA LYS A 495 7.84 12.74 7.33
C LYS A 495 8.65 11.47 7.04
N PHE A 496 9.97 11.60 6.89
CA PHE A 496 10.85 10.46 6.66
C PHE A 496 10.94 9.55 7.90
N ALA A 497 11.10 10.11 9.10
CA ALA A 497 11.10 9.35 10.35
C ALA A 497 9.78 8.58 10.57
N SER A 498 8.64 9.19 10.23
CA SER A 498 7.35 8.49 10.25
C SER A 498 7.24 7.40 9.18
N TRP A 499 7.92 7.54 8.03
CA TRP A 499 7.89 6.57 6.94
C TRP A 499 8.79 5.36 7.20
N THR A 500 9.98 5.57 7.79
CA THR A 500 10.90 4.48 8.18
C THR A 500 10.29 3.59 9.26
N ASN A 501 9.46 4.17 10.14
CA ASN A 501 8.73 3.46 11.20
C ASN A 501 9.66 2.67 12.15
N LEU A 502 10.90 3.13 12.30
CA LEU A 502 11.80 2.71 13.39
C LEU A 502 11.54 3.58 14.63
N SER A 503 12.02 3.14 15.79
CA SER A 503 11.92 3.90 17.04
C SER A 503 12.47 5.32 16.86
N GLU A 504 13.63 5.44 16.19
CA GLU A 504 14.25 6.72 15.86
C GLU A 504 14.88 6.72 14.46
N THR A 505 14.90 7.91 13.87
CA THR A 505 15.61 8.26 12.65
C THR A 505 16.42 9.52 12.89
N THR A 506 17.68 9.53 12.48
CA THR A 506 18.61 10.62 12.72
C THR A 506 19.11 11.26 11.44
N PHE A 507 19.47 12.54 11.54
CA PHE A 507 20.03 13.31 10.44
C PHE A 507 21.36 13.92 10.90
N VAL A 508 22.45 13.46 10.30
CA VAL A 508 23.80 13.96 10.55
C VAL A 508 24.01 15.22 9.71
N GLN A 509 24.44 16.28 10.36
CA GLN A 509 24.66 17.61 9.78
C GLN A 509 26.07 18.11 10.12
N SER A 510 26.52 19.08 9.35
CA SER A 510 27.69 19.88 9.68
C SER A 510 27.49 20.57 11.04
N PRO A 511 28.50 20.54 11.92
CA PRO A 511 28.40 21.15 13.25
C PRO A 511 28.32 22.68 13.14
N THR A 512 27.60 23.29 14.06
CA THR A 512 27.59 24.75 14.24
C THR A 512 28.59 25.20 15.31
N ASP A 513 28.82 24.37 16.33
CA ASP A 513 29.88 24.59 17.31
C ASP A 513 31.24 24.09 16.78
N PRO A 514 32.29 24.92 16.75
CA PRO A 514 33.60 24.52 16.24
C PRO A 514 34.27 23.40 17.07
N ARG A 515 33.81 23.11 18.28
CA ARG A 515 34.30 21.99 19.10
C ARG A 515 33.67 20.65 18.71
N ALA A 516 32.51 20.65 18.06
CA ALA A 516 31.83 19.43 17.64
C ALA A 516 32.40 18.86 16.34
N ASP A 517 32.41 17.54 16.20
CA ASP A 517 32.78 16.82 14.99
C ASP A 517 31.62 16.78 13.98
N TYR A 518 30.40 16.60 14.48
CA TYR A 518 29.17 16.65 13.69
C TYR A 518 27.99 17.06 14.57
N LYS A 519 26.91 17.50 13.92
CA LYS A 519 25.62 17.78 14.55
C LYS A 519 24.62 16.66 14.25
N LEU A 520 23.79 16.33 15.22
CA LEU A 520 22.77 15.30 15.11
C LEU A 520 21.40 15.87 15.47
N ARG A 521 20.42 15.59 14.61
CA ARG A 521 19.00 15.75 14.91
C ARG A 521 18.32 14.38 14.98
N ILE A 522 17.51 14.15 16.00
CA ILE A 522 16.94 12.84 16.32
C ILE A 522 15.41 12.93 16.28
N PHE A 523 14.76 12.10 15.49
CA PHE A 523 13.30 12.07 15.35
C PHE A 523 12.75 10.70 15.68
N THR A 524 11.75 10.66 16.55
CA THR A 524 10.79 9.54 16.61
C THR A 524 9.76 9.66 15.48
N ILE A 525 8.84 8.70 15.39
CA ILE A 525 7.69 8.77 14.49
C ILE A 525 6.75 9.97 14.75
N THR A 526 6.80 10.59 15.95
CA THR A 526 5.85 11.66 16.33
C THR A 526 6.48 13.00 16.69
N ARG A 527 7.75 13.03 17.09
CA ARG A 527 8.43 14.24 17.60
C ARG A 527 9.95 14.16 17.44
N GLU A 528 10.59 15.32 17.46
CA GLU A 528 12.03 15.45 17.64
C GLU A 528 12.40 15.22 19.11
N LEU A 529 13.58 14.64 19.36
CA LEU A 529 14.14 14.41 20.68
C LEU A 529 15.41 15.22 20.84
N ALA A 530 15.57 15.83 22.02
CA ALA A 530 16.77 16.62 22.32
C ALA A 530 18.03 15.76 22.47
N PHE A 531 17.84 14.51 22.91
CA PHE A 531 18.88 13.51 23.10
C PHE A 531 18.28 12.10 23.13
N ALA A 532 19.03 11.11 22.64
CA ALA A 532 18.75 9.69 22.80
C ALA A 532 20.03 8.86 22.71
N GLY A 533 20.16 7.82 23.55
CA GLY A 533 21.40 7.04 23.69
C GLY A 533 21.74 6.19 22.46
N HIS A 534 20.91 5.20 22.11
CA HIS A 534 21.21 4.31 20.96
C HIS A 534 21.29 5.08 19.62
N PRO A 535 20.48 6.13 19.35
CA PRO A 535 20.61 6.92 18.13
C PRO A 535 21.94 7.69 18.07
N THR A 536 22.47 8.13 19.21
CA THR A 536 23.79 8.78 19.30
C THR A 536 24.90 7.82 18.89
N LEU A 537 24.96 6.61 19.46
CA LEU A 537 26.00 5.64 19.12
C LEU A 537 25.87 5.14 17.67
N GLY A 538 24.66 4.84 17.21
CA GLY A 538 24.43 4.41 15.84
C GLY A 538 24.78 5.47 14.79
N SER A 539 24.48 6.74 15.08
CA SER A 539 24.83 7.86 14.19
C SER A 539 26.33 8.13 14.17
N CYS A 540 26.99 8.03 15.34
CA CYS A 540 28.45 8.11 15.43
C CYS A 540 29.12 7.02 14.58
N LYS A 541 28.64 5.77 14.69
CA LYS A 541 29.12 4.66 13.87
C LYS A 541 28.91 4.92 12.38
N ALA A 542 27.73 5.40 11.97
CA ALA A 542 27.45 5.73 10.58
C ALA A 542 28.32 6.88 10.05
N TRP A 543 28.60 7.89 10.88
CA TRP A 543 29.49 9.00 10.54
C TRP A 543 30.93 8.54 10.32
N LEU A 544 31.47 7.70 11.22
CA LEU A 544 32.80 7.08 11.05
C LEU A 544 32.89 6.23 9.78
N GLU A 545 31.88 5.38 9.51
CA GLU A 545 31.80 4.53 8.30
C GLU A 545 31.63 5.33 7.00
N ASN A 546 31.20 6.58 7.10
CA ASN A 546 31.13 7.53 5.99
C ASN A 546 32.40 8.36 5.83
N GLY A 547 33.48 8.02 6.55
CA GLY A 547 34.77 8.70 6.47
C GLY A 547 34.91 9.90 7.41
N GLY A 548 34.02 10.05 8.39
CA GLY A 548 34.15 11.01 9.48
C GLY A 548 35.46 10.81 10.24
N LYS A 549 36.18 11.90 10.52
CA LYS A 549 37.45 11.88 11.23
C LYS A 549 37.32 12.68 12.52
N PRO A 550 37.46 12.05 13.70
CA PRO A 550 37.46 12.76 14.97
C PRO A 550 38.54 13.85 15.00
N LYS A 551 38.23 14.99 15.63
CA LYS A 551 39.22 16.05 15.89
C LYS A 551 40.25 15.67 16.94
N SER A 552 39.89 14.77 17.85
CA SER A 552 40.71 14.29 18.96
C SER A 552 40.78 12.76 18.93
N ASP A 553 41.96 12.18 19.16
CA ASP A 553 42.10 10.72 19.21
C ASP A 553 41.31 10.14 20.39
N GLY A 554 40.50 9.10 20.12
CA GLY A 554 39.70 8.39 21.13
C GLY A 554 38.45 9.13 21.63
N GLN A 555 38.19 10.36 21.17
CA GLN A 555 37.01 11.14 21.57
C GLN A 555 36.32 11.81 20.38
N ILE A 556 35.00 11.72 20.37
CA ILE A 556 34.14 12.31 19.34
C ILE A 556 33.11 13.19 20.04
N ILE A 557 32.97 14.43 19.59
CA ILE A 557 32.04 15.41 20.15
C ILE A 557 30.85 15.57 19.18
N GLN A 558 29.69 15.11 19.61
CA GLN A 558 28.42 15.30 18.89
C GLN A 558 27.70 16.54 19.39
N GLU A 559 27.30 17.45 18.50
CA GLU A 559 26.36 18.52 18.82
C GLU A 559 24.91 18.02 18.66
N CYS A 560 24.05 18.22 19.67
CA CYS A 560 22.60 18.01 19.57
C CYS A 560 21.87 19.04 20.43
N GLU A 561 20.54 18.96 20.55
CA GLU A 561 19.74 20.00 21.22
C GLU A 561 20.10 20.17 22.71
N ILE A 562 20.49 19.10 23.40
CA ILE A 562 20.97 19.19 24.80
C ILE A 562 22.37 19.83 24.93
N GLY A 563 23.06 20.04 23.80
CA GLY A 563 24.41 20.61 23.74
C GLY A 563 25.44 19.62 23.17
N LEU A 564 26.67 19.72 23.67
CA LEU A 564 27.79 18.88 23.25
C LEU A 564 27.82 17.58 24.06
N VAL A 565 27.77 16.46 23.35
CA VAL A 565 27.82 15.11 23.92
C VAL A 565 29.17 14.48 23.55
N THR A 566 29.93 14.10 24.57
CA THR A 566 31.20 13.38 24.39
C THR A 566 30.95 11.89 24.22
N ILE A 567 31.52 11.32 23.17
CA ILE A 567 31.50 9.89 22.85
C ILE A 567 32.95 9.39 22.87
N LYS A 568 33.25 8.40 23.72
CA LYS A 568 34.54 7.69 23.71
C LYS A 568 34.51 6.59 22.66
N LEU A 569 35.61 6.44 21.93
CA LEU A 569 35.89 5.32 21.04
C LEU A 569 37.02 4.50 21.65
N ASP A 570 36.73 3.27 22.04
CA ASP A 570 37.75 2.30 22.44
C ASP A 570 38.50 1.82 21.19
N SER A 571 39.81 2.09 21.12
CA SER A 571 40.64 1.72 19.98
C SER A 571 40.94 0.23 19.88
N ALA A 572 40.85 -0.51 20.99
CA ALA A 572 41.11 -1.95 21.02
C ALA A 572 39.86 -2.74 20.58
N THR A 573 38.68 -2.35 21.07
CA THR A 573 37.42 -3.06 20.79
C THR A 573 36.59 -2.45 19.67
N GLY A 574 36.79 -1.16 19.38
CA GLY A 574 35.95 -0.39 18.45
C GLY A 574 34.61 0.05 19.05
N ARG A 575 34.37 -0.20 20.34
CA ARG A 575 33.12 0.14 21.04
C ARG A 575 32.98 1.64 21.23
N LEU A 576 31.74 2.12 21.13
CA LEU A 576 31.38 3.50 21.36
C LEU A 576 30.61 3.62 22.67
N SER A 577 30.91 4.65 23.46
CA SER A 577 30.20 4.92 24.72
C SER A 577 29.96 6.41 24.92
N PHE A 578 28.81 6.78 25.46
CA PHE A 578 28.47 8.16 25.85
C PHE A 578 28.40 8.29 27.38
N ALA A 579 28.67 9.49 27.90
CA ALA A 579 28.54 9.78 29.32
C ALA A 579 27.05 9.83 29.74
N ALA A 580 26.70 9.11 30.81
CA ALA A 580 25.38 9.06 31.38
C ALA A 580 24.98 10.46 31.92
N PRO A 581 23.88 11.07 31.42
CA PRO A 581 23.47 12.39 31.86
C PRO A 581 23.14 12.45 33.36
N ASP A 582 23.10 13.66 33.91
CA ASP A 582 22.63 13.89 35.28
C ASP A 582 21.14 13.62 35.45
N PHE A 583 20.77 13.26 36.68
CA PHE A 583 19.38 13.00 37.02
C PHE A 583 18.59 14.31 37.09
N LEU A 584 17.48 14.36 36.35
CA LEU A 584 16.44 15.37 36.50
C LEU A 584 15.55 15.06 37.70
N ARG A 585 15.36 13.77 37.99
CA ARG A 585 14.61 13.28 39.15
C ARG A 585 15.29 12.04 39.72
N GLU A 586 15.63 12.11 40.99
CA GLU A 586 16.25 11.03 41.76
C GLU A 586 15.59 10.85 43.13
N GLY A 587 15.87 9.72 43.78
CA GLY A 587 15.37 9.40 45.13
C GLY A 587 14.35 8.27 45.13
N ASP A 588 13.61 8.14 46.23
CA ASP A 588 12.71 7.00 46.43
C ASP A 588 11.42 7.10 45.59
N VAL A 589 10.97 5.94 45.11
CA VAL A 589 9.66 5.81 44.46
C VAL A 589 8.58 5.75 45.53
N SER A 590 7.47 6.47 45.34
CA SER A 590 6.36 6.45 46.29
C SER A 590 5.73 5.05 46.37
N ALA A 591 5.16 4.69 47.52
CA ALA A 591 4.49 3.39 47.67
C ALA A 591 3.32 3.21 46.69
N GLU A 592 2.65 4.31 46.34
CA GLU A 592 1.56 4.32 45.35
C GLU A 592 2.08 4.03 43.93
N ASP A 593 3.13 4.72 43.51
CA ASP A 593 3.76 4.51 42.19
C ASP A 593 4.38 3.11 42.08
N LEU A 594 5.04 2.65 43.15
CA LEU A 594 5.63 1.31 43.21
C LEU A 594 4.55 0.24 43.06
N LYS A 595 3.44 0.37 43.80
CA LYS A 595 2.31 -0.54 43.68
C LYS A 595 1.70 -0.52 42.28
N LEU A 596 1.56 0.66 41.68
CA LEU A 596 1.02 0.81 40.33
C LEU A 596 1.88 0.08 39.28
N MET A 597 3.21 0.18 39.38
CA MET A 597 4.15 -0.54 38.50
C MET A 597 4.14 -2.05 38.76
N CYS A 598 4.07 -2.49 40.02
CA CYS A 598 4.00 -3.90 40.39
C CYS A 598 2.70 -4.56 39.90
N ASP A 599 1.55 -3.89 40.09
CA ASP A 599 0.25 -4.30 39.56
C ASP A 599 0.27 -4.43 38.03
N ALA A 600 0.99 -3.51 37.35
CA ALA A 600 1.16 -3.54 35.90
C ALA A 600 2.03 -4.72 35.42
N MET A 601 2.89 -5.25 36.30
CA MET A 601 3.80 -6.37 36.04
C MET A 601 3.34 -7.70 36.66
N SER A 602 2.17 -7.71 37.31
CA SER A 602 1.66 -8.88 38.06
C SER A 602 2.66 -9.46 39.06
N ILE A 603 3.45 -8.61 39.71
CA ILE A 603 4.39 -9.00 40.78
C ILE A 603 3.98 -8.37 42.10
N ASP A 604 4.36 -8.98 43.21
CA ASP A 604 4.14 -8.38 44.54
C ASP A 604 5.20 -7.31 44.84
N THR A 605 4.84 -6.24 45.56
CA THR A 605 5.80 -5.20 45.96
C THR A 605 6.96 -5.73 46.80
N SER A 606 6.79 -6.85 47.50
CA SER A 606 7.84 -7.55 48.25
C SER A 606 8.87 -8.28 47.38
N GLU A 607 8.61 -8.40 46.07
CA GLU A 607 9.58 -8.93 45.11
C GLU A 607 10.60 -7.87 44.66
N VAL A 608 10.32 -6.59 44.93
CA VAL A 608 11.21 -5.46 44.63
C VAL A 608 12.14 -5.25 45.83
N LEU A 609 13.44 -5.51 45.63
CA LEU A 609 14.48 -5.35 46.63
C LEU A 609 14.83 -3.88 46.87
N SER A 610 14.77 -3.06 45.82
CA SER A 610 15.02 -1.62 45.89
C SER A 610 14.37 -0.92 44.71
N SER A 611 13.96 0.33 44.89
CA SER A 611 13.36 1.14 43.82
C SER A 611 13.76 2.60 43.94
N ARG A 612 14.16 3.22 42.83
CA ARG A 612 14.52 4.65 42.79
C ARG A 612 14.09 5.32 41.50
N TRP A 613 13.80 6.61 41.57
CA TRP A 613 13.79 7.46 40.37
C TRP A 613 15.22 7.58 39.84
N ILE A 614 15.38 7.36 38.55
CA ILE A 614 16.65 7.37 37.82
C ILE A 614 16.48 8.15 36.51
N ASP A 615 15.69 9.21 36.58
CA ASP A 615 15.26 9.96 35.40
C ASP A 615 16.37 10.89 34.92
N ASN A 616 16.87 10.64 33.72
CA ASN A 616 17.84 11.45 32.99
C ASN A 616 17.25 12.09 31.72
N GLY A 617 15.92 12.23 31.66
CA GLY A 617 15.18 12.83 30.56
C GLY A 617 13.81 12.18 30.32
N PRO A 618 13.73 10.86 30.08
CA PRO A 618 12.47 10.20 29.69
C PRO A 618 11.47 9.91 30.82
N GLY A 619 11.81 10.13 32.10
CA GLY A 619 10.92 9.85 33.24
C GLY A 619 11.10 8.48 33.90
N TRP A 620 12.30 7.90 33.89
CA TRP A 620 12.54 6.52 34.34
C TRP A 620 12.49 6.33 35.86
N ALA A 621 11.76 5.30 36.30
CA ALA A 621 11.93 4.64 37.60
C ALA A 621 12.64 3.29 37.44
N GLY A 622 13.60 2.98 38.31
CA GLY A 622 14.32 1.71 38.34
C GLY A 622 13.87 0.83 39.50
N LEU A 623 13.57 -0.44 39.23
CA LEU A 623 13.16 -1.44 40.22
C LEU A 623 14.12 -2.63 40.16
N LEU A 624 14.80 -2.92 41.27
CA LEU A 624 15.68 -4.07 41.42
C LEU A 624 14.87 -5.26 41.91
N LEU A 625 14.85 -6.34 41.12
CA LEU A 625 14.23 -7.61 41.47
C LEU A 625 15.28 -8.60 42.00
N LYS A 626 14.81 -9.73 42.53
CA LYS A 626 15.65 -10.74 43.20
C LYS A 626 16.73 -11.37 42.33
N SER A 627 16.48 -11.51 41.03
CA SER A 627 17.40 -12.15 40.09
C SER A 627 17.03 -11.82 38.63
N ALA A 628 17.93 -12.14 37.71
CA ALA A 628 17.67 -12.07 36.26
C ALA A 628 16.47 -12.94 35.85
N ASP A 629 16.32 -14.13 36.44
CA ASP A 629 15.17 -15.01 36.19
C ASP A 629 13.84 -14.36 36.60
N ALA A 630 13.83 -13.61 37.71
CA ALA A 630 12.64 -12.86 38.13
C ALA A 630 12.27 -11.78 37.10
N VAL A 631 13.26 -11.09 36.53
CA VAL A 631 13.07 -10.11 35.45
C VAL A 631 12.47 -10.77 34.20
N LEU A 632 12.99 -11.93 33.81
CA LEU A 632 12.52 -12.68 32.65
C LEU A 632 11.12 -13.27 32.86
N ALA A 633 10.78 -13.66 34.09
CA ALA A 633 9.49 -14.24 34.44
C ALA A 633 8.33 -13.22 34.50
N VAL A 634 8.63 -11.92 34.61
CA VAL A 634 7.63 -10.85 34.71
C VAL A 634 6.67 -10.86 33.52
N LYS A 635 5.36 -10.81 33.81
CA LYS A 635 4.29 -10.75 32.82
C LYS A 635 3.59 -9.40 32.85
N THR A 636 3.44 -8.76 31.70
CA THR A 636 2.73 -7.48 31.64
C THR A 636 1.22 -7.69 31.73
N HIS A 637 0.56 -6.95 32.61
CA HIS A 637 -0.88 -6.97 32.83
C HIS A 637 -1.40 -5.55 33.04
N ASN A 638 -2.32 -5.08 32.20
CA ASN A 638 -2.98 -3.79 32.38
C ASN A 638 -2.02 -2.57 32.47
N MET A 639 -0.96 -2.57 31.66
CA MET A 639 0.05 -1.50 31.55
C MET A 639 -0.53 -0.09 31.37
N LYS A 640 -1.76 0.01 30.85
CA LYS A 640 -2.47 1.29 30.66
C LYS A 640 -2.76 2.03 31.97
N LYS A 641 -2.84 1.34 33.11
CA LYS A 641 -3.06 1.98 34.41
C LYS A 641 -1.85 2.77 34.89
N ALA A 642 -0.65 2.39 34.46
CA ALA A 642 0.62 3.04 34.79
C ALA A 642 1.16 3.89 33.62
N ASN A 643 0.30 4.37 32.72
CA ASN A 643 0.70 5.07 31.50
C ASN A 643 1.37 6.45 31.72
N ASN A 644 1.42 6.89 32.97
CA ASN A 644 2.06 8.13 33.42
C ASN A 644 3.50 7.93 33.88
N ILE A 645 3.99 6.68 33.97
CA ILE A 645 5.33 6.36 34.48
C ILE A 645 6.04 5.47 33.46
N ASN A 646 7.30 5.79 33.19
CA ASN A 646 8.20 4.91 32.46
C ASN A 646 9.09 4.21 33.49
N TRP A 647 9.27 2.90 33.40
CA TRP A 647 10.09 2.17 34.37
C TRP A 647 10.90 1.05 33.76
N GLY A 648 12.01 0.74 34.40
CA GLY A 648 12.84 -0.41 34.10
C GLY A 648 12.95 -1.34 35.31
N ILE A 649 12.94 -2.64 35.04
CA ILE A 649 13.30 -3.66 36.02
C ILE A 649 14.71 -4.16 35.73
N VAL A 650 15.46 -4.45 36.79
CA VAL A 650 16.83 -4.98 36.74
C VAL A 650 16.98 -6.14 37.71
N GLY A 651 17.73 -7.17 37.34
CA GLY A 651 18.01 -8.33 38.18
C GLY A 651 19.39 -8.91 37.86
N ALA A 652 20.12 -9.33 38.89
CA ALA A 652 21.46 -9.88 38.73
C ALA A 652 21.42 -11.35 38.25
N TYR A 653 22.37 -11.71 37.39
CA TYR A 653 22.75 -13.10 37.16
C TYR A 653 23.67 -13.58 38.29
N ASP A 654 23.90 -14.89 38.40
CA ASP A 654 24.69 -15.53 39.46
C ASP A 654 26.02 -14.82 39.75
N LYS A 655 26.72 -14.35 38.72
CA LYS A 655 28.01 -13.67 38.87
C LYS A 655 27.95 -12.31 39.57
N ALA A 656 26.82 -11.61 39.53
CA ALA A 656 26.63 -10.33 40.24
C ALA A 656 25.74 -10.46 41.48
N GLN A 657 25.12 -11.62 41.68
CA GLN A 657 24.15 -11.87 42.74
C GLN A 657 24.76 -11.65 44.14
N SER A 658 25.94 -12.21 44.40
CA SER A 658 26.62 -12.05 45.69
C SER A 658 26.95 -10.59 46.01
N GLN A 659 27.32 -9.79 45.01
CA GLN A 659 27.56 -8.37 45.21
C GLN A 659 26.29 -7.61 45.59
N VAL A 660 25.18 -7.86 44.88
CA VAL A 660 23.88 -7.26 45.22
C VAL A 660 23.47 -7.62 46.65
N GLU A 661 23.59 -8.89 47.03
CA GLU A 661 23.21 -9.36 48.36
C GLU A 661 24.05 -8.76 49.49
N CYS A 662 25.38 -8.69 49.32
CA CYS A 662 26.27 -8.06 50.30
C CYS A 662 25.99 -6.56 50.44
N SER A 663 25.84 -5.85 49.32
CA SER A 663 25.60 -4.40 49.32
C SER A 663 24.25 -4.03 49.94
N LEU A 664 23.19 -4.81 49.71
CA LEU A 664 21.89 -4.62 50.37
C LEU A 664 21.95 -4.84 51.90
N LYS A 665 22.85 -5.70 52.37
CA LYS A 665 23.07 -5.95 53.81
C LYS A 665 24.07 -4.99 54.46
N GLY A 666 24.74 -4.13 53.68
CA GLY A 666 25.85 -3.30 54.16
C GLY A 666 27.11 -4.09 54.52
N GLU A 667 27.25 -5.30 53.96
CA GLU A 667 28.40 -6.20 54.18
C GLU A 667 29.53 -5.90 53.19
N ARG A 668 30.75 -6.35 53.51
CA ARG A 668 31.90 -6.19 52.62
C ARG A 668 31.73 -7.08 51.38
N VAL A 669 31.71 -6.47 50.20
CA VAL A 669 31.70 -7.19 48.91
C VAL A 669 32.99 -8.01 48.76
N PRO A 670 32.91 -9.31 48.42
CA PRO A 670 34.09 -10.14 48.14
C PRO A 670 34.94 -9.55 47.01
N SER A 671 36.27 -9.58 47.15
CA SER A 671 37.22 -8.98 46.20
C SER A 671 37.48 -9.82 44.95
N GLU A 672 36.68 -10.85 44.67
CA GLU A 672 36.91 -11.81 43.59
C GLU A 672 35.65 -11.95 42.73
N LEU A 673 35.43 -11.01 41.81
CA LEU A 673 34.49 -11.16 40.70
C LEU A 673 35.08 -10.65 39.38
N ASP A 674 36.41 -10.64 39.26
CA ASP A 674 37.11 -10.48 37.98
C ASP A 674 37.08 -11.83 37.24
N SER A 675 35.88 -12.25 36.81
CA SER A 675 35.80 -13.25 35.74
C SER A 675 36.01 -12.52 34.42
N ASP A 676 37.16 -12.72 33.78
CA ASP A 676 37.54 -12.20 32.44
C ASP A 676 36.58 -12.63 31.30
N ASP A 677 35.44 -13.22 31.60
CA ASP A 677 34.44 -13.65 30.63
C ASP A 677 33.49 -12.49 30.28
N ASP A 678 34.03 -11.57 29.48
CA ASP A 678 33.39 -10.36 28.95
C ASP A 678 32.11 -10.65 28.14
N GLU A 679 31.84 -11.91 27.79
CA GLU A 679 30.67 -12.30 26.98
C GLU A 679 29.36 -12.42 27.79
N LEU A 680 29.43 -12.80 29.07
CA LEU A 680 28.23 -13.06 29.87
C LEU A 680 27.72 -11.78 30.55
N PRO A 681 26.41 -11.51 30.58
CA PRO A 681 25.85 -10.36 31.27
C PRO A 681 25.89 -10.54 32.80
N HIS A 682 26.12 -9.44 33.51
CA HIS A 682 26.00 -9.33 34.97
C HIS A 682 24.55 -9.10 35.39
N PHE A 683 23.79 -8.34 34.59
CA PHE A 683 22.41 -7.98 34.88
C PHE A 683 21.50 -8.20 33.67
N GLU A 684 20.26 -8.58 33.92
CA GLU A 684 19.16 -8.55 32.93
C GLU A 684 18.24 -7.36 33.22
N LEU A 685 17.89 -6.61 32.18
CA LEU A 685 16.99 -5.47 32.25
C LEU A 685 15.80 -5.63 31.31
N ARG A 686 14.69 -4.99 31.64
CA ARG A 686 13.55 -4.74 30.74
C ARG A 686 13.03 -3.33 30.94
N ALA A 687 12.68 -2.64 29.85
CA ALA A 687 12.25 -1.25 29.86
C ALA A 687 10.81 -1.11 29.39
N PHE A 688 9.95 -0.50 30.20
CA PHE A 688 8.54 -0.32 29.91
C PHE A 688 8.19 1.16 29.78
N ALA A 689 7.63 1.53 28.62
CA ALA A 689 7.25 2.91 28.30
C ALA A 689 5.78 2.98 27.82
N PRO A 690 4.79 2.69 28.68
CA PRO A 690 3.39 2.52 28.29
C PRO A 690 2.71 3.78 27.72
N LYS A 691 3.32 4.96 27.87
CA LYS A 691 2.84 6.21 27.27
C LYS A 691 3.18 6.31 25.78
N GLU A 692 4.24 5.65 25.34
CA GLU A 692 4.75 5.80 23.98
C GLU A 692 3.93 4.94 23.02
N VAL A 693 3.55 5.55 21.88
CA VAL A 693 2.57 4.98 20.95
C VAL A 693 3.14 3.81 20.14
N ALA A 694 4.47 3.68 20.08
CA ALA A 694 5.18 2.73 19.22
C ALA A 694 5.42 1.35 19.87
N PHE A 695 5.67 1.28 21.17
CA PHE A 695 5.96 0.03 21.89
C PHE A 695 5.63 0.14 23.38
N ILE A 696 5.19 -0.97 24.00
CA ILE A 696 5.00 -1.07 25.46
C ILE A 696 6.33 -1.37 26.16
N GLU A 697 7.18 -2.16 25.51
CA GLU A 697 8.50 -2.58 25.99
C GLU A 697 9.55 -2.29 24.91
N ASP A 698 10.63 -1.61 25.27
CA ASP A 698 11.73 -1.25 24.36
C ASP A 698 12.81 -2.35 24.38
N PRO A 699 13.28 -2.85 23.22
CA PRO A 699 14.29 -3.90 23.16
C PRO A 699 15.60 -3.56 23.84
N VAL A 700 16.19 -2.39 23.58
CA VAL A 700 17.44 -1.97 24.23
C VAL A 700 17.46 -0.46 24.44
N THR A 701 17.49 -0.05 25.72
CA THR A 701 17.27 1.33 26.12
C THR A 701 18.51 1.92 26.77
N GLY A 702 19.31 2.66 25.99
CA GLY A 702 20.53 3.28 26.49
C GLY A 702 20.31 4.27 27.65
N SER A 703 19.23 5.05 27.62
CA SER A 703 18.91 6.03 28.68
C SER A 703 18.55 5.36 30.00
N LEU A 704 17.79 4.25 29.97
CA LEU A 704 17.52 3.44 31.16
C LEU A 704 18.82 2.86 31.72
N ASN A 705 19.64 2.24 30.87
CA ASN A 705 20.92 1.65 31.30
C ASN A 705 21.87 2.71 31.90
N ALA A 706 21.86 3.95 31.39
CA ALA A 706 22.58 5.06 31.99
C ALA A 706 22.10 5.39 33.41
N GLY A 707 20.78 5.43 33.62
CA GLY A 707 20.22 5.67 34.95
C GLY A 707 20.47 4.52 35.92
N VAL A 708 20.29 3.27 35.46
CA VAL A 708 20.60 2.06 36.24
C VAL A 708 22.10 1.98 36.55
N GLY A 709 22.98 2.33 35.61
CA GLY A 709 24.43 2.41 35.82
C GLY A 709 24.81 3.36 36.94
N LYS A 710 24.37 4.61 36.89
CA LYS A 710 24.62 5.59 37.95
C LYS A 710 24.07 5.12 39.30
N TRP A 711 22.86 4.55 39.31
CA TRP A 711 22.24 4.05 40.53
C TRP A 711 22.98 2.86 41.13
N LEU A 712 23.18 1.77 40.40
CA LEU A 712 23.77 0.55 40.93
C LEU A 712 25.22 0.74 41.35
N ILE A 713 26.01 1.51 40.59
CA ILE A 713 27.42 1.75 40.92
C ILE A 713 27.53 2.65 42.16
N SER A 714 26.76 3.75 42.24
CA SER A 714 26.83 4.68 43.39
C SER A 714 26.34 4.06 44.71
N THR A 715 25.49 3.04 44.63
CA THR A 715 24.98 2.30 45.80
C THR A 715 25.78 1.03 46.10
N GLY A 716 26.83 0.74 45.33
CA GLY A 716 27.67 -0.45 45.50
C GLY A 716 27.01 -1.77 45.04
N LEU A 717 25.80 -1.72 44.46
CA LEU A 717 25.07 -2.88 43.96
C LEU A 717 25.68 -3.49 42.69
N ALA A 718 26.50 -2.74 41.97
CA ALA A 718 27.24 -3.20 40.78
C ALA A 718 28.73 -2.83 40.86
N PRO A 719 29.61 -3.60 40.20
CA PRO A 719 31.02 -3.26 40.09
C PRO A 719 31.21 -2.02 39.21
N GLN A 720 32.43 -1.45 39.21
CA GLN A 720 32.73 -0.25 38.41
C GLN A 720 32.55 -0.46 36.91
N SER A 721 32.72 -1.69 36.42
CA SER A 721 32.48 -2.07 35.03
C SER A 721 31.61 -3.33 35.00
N TYR A 722 30.54 -3.32 34.21
CA TYR A 722 29.67 -4.48 34.04
C TYR A 722 29.00 -4.50 32.66
N VAL A 723 28.39 -5.64 32.34
CA VAL A 723 27.62 -5.86 31.12
C VAL A 723 26.17 -6.11 31.50
N ALA A 724 25.25 -5.37 30.89
CA ALA A 724 23.81 -5.57 30.98
C ALA A 724 23.29 -6.24 29.71
N SER A 725 22.33 -7.14 29.89
CA SER A 725 21.51 -7.71 28.82
C SER A 725 20.11 -7.11 28.90
N GLN A 726 19.52 -6.80 27.75
CA GLN A 726 18.15 -6.29 27.64
C GLN A 726 17.51 -6.84 26.36
N GLY A 727 16.20 -7.06 26.37
CA GLY A 727 15.41 -7.42 25.19
C GLY A 727 15.32 -8.92 24.90
N THR A 728 15.85 -9.77 25.79
CA THR A 728 15.81 -11.24 25.69
C THR A 728 14.40 -11.78 25.42
N ILE A 729 13.39 -11.29 26.14
CA ILE A 729 11.97 -11.68 25.97
C ILE A 729 11.41 -11.25 24.61
N LEU A 730 11.93 -10.16 24.02
CA LEU A 730 11.53 -9.67 22.70
C LEU A 730 12.31 -10.33 21.56
N GLY A 731 13.19 -11.28 21.86
CA GLY A 731 14.10 -11.89 20.89
C GLY A 731 15.18 -10.91 20.38
N ARG A 732 15.48 -9.88 21.17
CA ARG A 732 16.49 -8.85 20.88
C ARG A 732 17.55 -8.90 21.97
N GLU A 733 18.49 -9.83 21.86
CA GLU A 733 19.59 -10.01 22.82
C GLU A 733 20.56 -8.81 22.75
N GLY A 734 20.27 -7.74 23.47
CA GLY A 734 21.13 -6.56 23.58
C GLY A 734 22.31 -6.77 24.52
N ARG A 735 23.45 -6.12 24.24
CA ARG A 735 24.62 -6.08 25.14
C ARG A 735 25.07 -4.64 25.37
N ILE A 736 24.91 -4.18 26.60
CA ILE A 736 25.26 -2.83 27.03
C ILE A 736 26.43 -2.94 28.01
N HIS A 737 27.55 -2.30 27.67
CA HIS A 737 28.71 -2.18 28.54
C HIS A 737 28.59 -0.88 29.33
N VAL A 738 28.68 -0.98 30.65
CA VAL A 738 28.61 0.15 31.57
C VAL A 738 29.91 0.20 32.34
N SER A 739 30.57 1.35 32.36
CA SER A 739 31.84 1.54 33.10
C SER A 739 31.90 2.92 33.75
N ALA A 740 32.31 3.02 34.99
CA ALA A 740 32.54 4.28 35.68
C ALA A 740 34.01 4.69 35.63
N ASP A 741 34.30 6.00 35.54
CA ASP A 741 35.67 6.48 35.69
C ASP A 741 36.16 6.23 37.14
N ASN A 742 37.46 6.00 37.33
CA ASN A 742 38.07 5.76 38.66
C ASN A 742 37.75 6.88 39.69
N ALA A 743 37.50 8.10 39.20
CA ALA A 743 37.12 9.25 40.00
C ALA A 743 35.59 9.39 40.20
N PHE A 744 34.78 8.37 39.91
CA PHE A 744 33.31 8.44 40.03
C PHE A 744 32.84 8.85 41.44
N ALA A 745 33.48 8.31 42.49
CA ALA A 745 33.21 8.72 43.88
C ALA A 745 33.55 10.20 44.18
N GLN A 746 34.26 10.88 43.27
CA GLN A 746 34.66 12.28 43.31
C GLN A 746 33.99 13.11 42.20
N GLY A 747 32.93 12.60 41.56
CA GLY A 747 32.19 13.29 40.50
C GLY A 747 32.59 12.94 39.06
N GLY A 748 33.28 11.80 38.85
CA GLY A 748 33.51 11.25 37.50
C GLY A 748 32.24 10.73 36.82
N ASP A 749 32.34 10.37 35.54
CA ASP A 749 31.19 9.95 34.72
C ASP A 749 30.98 8.43 34.72
N VAL A 750 29.73 8.01 34.48
CA VAL A 750 29.39 6.64 34.06
C VAL A 750 29.24 6.63 32.56
N TRP A 751 29.94 5.72 31.89
CA TRP A 751 29.94 5.56 30.45
C TRP A 751 29.06 4.38 30.07
N VAL A 752 28.15 4.61 29.12
CA VAL A 752 27.26 3.58 28.57
C VAL A 752 27.56 3.39 27.10
N GLY A 753 27.92 2.17 26.74
CA GLY A 753 28.37 1.86 25.40
C GLY A 753 28.15 0.42 24.98
N GLY A 754 28.59 0.11 23.78
CA GLY A 754 28.53 -1.23 23.22
C GLY A 754 28.82 -1.21 21.73
N ASP A 755 28.62 -2.37 21.10
CA ASP A 755 28.86 -2.52 19.68
C ASP A 755 27.78 -1.80 18.85
N ALA A 756 28.16 -1.32 17.67
CA ALA A 756 27.24 -0.76 16.69
C ALA A 756 27.61 -1.29 15.29
N ARG A 757 26.67 -1.96 14.63
CA ARG A 757 26.90 -2.65 13.35
C ARG A 757 26.02 -2.07 12.26
N VAL A 758 26.63 -1.61 11.16
CA VAL A 758 25.88 -1.20 9.97
C VAL A 758 25.30 -2.45 9.31
N CYS A 759 23.98 -2.54 9.20
CA CYS A 759 23.28 -3.68 8.59
C CYS A 759 22.80 -3.39 7.17
N ILE A 760 22.42 -2.13 6.89
CA ILE A 760 21.97 -1.68 5.57
C ILE A 760 22.74 -0.42 5.20
N LYS A 761 23.21 -0.35 3.96
CA LYS A 761 23.86 0.84 3.37
C LYS A 761 23.26 1.10 1.99
N GLY A 762 22.95 2.35 1.70
CA GLY A 762 22.40 2.77 0.40
C GLY A 762 22.20 4.28 0.35
N ASP A 763 21.27 4.71 -0.49
CA ASP A 763 20.93 6.12 -0.69
C ASP A 763 19.41 6.34 -0.56
N VAL A 764 19.02 7.51 -0.07
CA VAL A 764 17.62 7.97 0.00
C VAL A 764 17.45 9.28 -0.75
N VAL A 765 16.32 9.44 -1.44
CA VAL A 765 15.97 10.67 -2.15
C VAL A 765 15.04 11.49 -1.26
N LEU A 766 15.54 12.63 -0.76
CA LEU A 766 14.81 13.53 0.15
C LEU A 766 14.75 14.96 -0.36
#